data_AF-A0A661L7P4-F1
#
_entry.id   AF-A0A661L7P4-F1
#
_cell.length_a   1.000
_cell.length_b   1.000
_cell.length_c   1.000
_cell.angle_alpha   90.00
_cell.angle_beta   90.00
_cell.angle_gamma   90.00
#
_symmetry.space_group_name_H-M   'P 1'
#
loop_
_entity.id
_entity.type
_entity.pdbx_description
1 polymer ?
#
loop_
_entity_poly.entity_id
_entity_poly.type
_entity_poly.pdbx_seq_one_letter_code
_entity_poly.pdbx_strand_id
1 'polypeptide(L)'
;MKENPVMTSKALEANIACSKVDVAIDSRYMVLQDVLERYQGARQGLRSFLEEICHPYRNWGYIVKEARSYALNYLHVLKTHEKGAEAAKIYVDIFFQALESSKDEEVRRNAVDNLLFFIQKILKEAGGELDRFLPMLDGAFEKIKCYPPETFGLFVRSFYQLNRLGKVFLQTTGGKVDCRRFNELLFNYYVYTYEYWLGQSDPVHWFQKESGVDLKAKGLMELFLPVAHEQLQVHRSRLEEIWMGGDGDSSVILEEMLTLPGYNQIVDIYKAIPNALARAWKEDGQGKLLKLIFLLHIMNIEGLSSIHEEVLREINRTLTWLIGNEQLPVIYQYLGKTFAILKTSASRFPLTALHCVLNMGQGVYKTDESDLVDFFMDSVVSLGFQPPRIRGVGDDWQVRSNPSHIQNIRTWMELIELKPKWSKKLFSSLIIHLALSGVFIKDTDLFPRDITRFLNSDIRPVYNLTKQLMRLFPAYFNDIGAEGELRDISTKIDEVCLRKDPLVHFLRKQSHVESSNHIIGLMEGVLQFWRTKNKNGLERYLPPNIFHQIREQGPYVDGVHVVLNTLLEKEGIGRIQGLLSIDEKKLRERVNGLPGASRLDYERVEMAIGLYKLLFQKYNLQFTEIEGYLSQLQSTGLPDIGELKEALAEGSREKKLLRLLRYLGRLKEIILSPSGYEAKEDIYRKRHFTVDIPSMYGSYHELKFDALGLTFRVESLVNVMFEEVVQDLNLEFITRETISQAYEYLMLFDRALRLDGIESLEVARQLDLLAHSLKIRGFSATQFLDIFRGFALAVSNIVHDYFNNIHQNNLMKIVEQIPRKDMLPKYLKG
;
A
#
# COMPACT_ATOMS: atom_id res chain seq x y z
N MET A 1 17.64 45.46 27.93
CA MET A 1 18.57 44.45 27.39
C MET A 1 18.65 44.66 25.88
N LYS A 2 19.87 44.64 25.33
CA LYS A 2 20.16 44.94 23.91
C LYS A 2 19.49 43.92 22.98
N GLU A 3 18.99 44.44 21.86
CA GLU A 3 18.48 43.70 20.70
C GLU A 3 19.56 42.78 20.11
N ASN A 4 19.17 41.57 19.69
CA ASN A 4 19.93 40.75 18.74
C ASN A 4 19.04 40.51 17.50
N PRO A 5 19.54 40.71 16.28
CA PRO A 5 18.75 40.64 15.07
C PRO A 5 18.50 39.19 14.66
N VAL A 6 17.27 38.88 14.24
CA VAL A 6 16.87 37.60 13.66
C VAL A 6 17.52 37.48 12.28
N MET A 7 18.52 36.61 12.14
CA MET A 7 19.12 36.23 10.86
C MET A 7 18.12 35.35 10.07
N THR A 8 17.51 35.93 9.03
CA THR A 8 16.75 35.23 8.00
C THR A 8 17.67 34.42 7.09
N SER A 9 17.28 33.18 6.79
CA SER A 9 18.05 32.25 5.96
C SER A 9 18.06 32.68 4.49
N LYS A 10 19.24 32.91 3.92
CA LYS A 10 19.47 33.17 2.48
C LYS A 10 18.96 32.07 1.54
N ALA A 11 18.71 30.85 2.05
CA ALA A 11 18.11 29.76 1.28
C ALA A 11 16.58 29.90 1.13
N LEU A 12 15.92 30.57 2.08
CA LEU A 12 14.50 30.92 1.98
C LEU A 12 14.29 32.02 0.93
N GLU A 13 15.20 33.01 0.88
CA GLU A 13 15.21 34.07 -0.13
C GLU A 13 15.47 33.52 -1.55
N ALA A 14 16.32 32.50 -1.69
CA ALA A 14 16.60 31.86 -2.98
C ALA A 14 15.47 30.94 -3.48
N ASN A 15 14.76 30.24 -2.58
CA ASN A 15 13.57 29.48 -2.93
C ASN A 15 12.42 30.39 -3.40
N ILE A 16 12.25 31.56 -2.78
CA ILE A 16 11.31 32.57 -3.24
C ILE A 16 11.71 33.13 -4.62
N ALA A 17 12.99 33.12 -4.99
CA ALA A 17 13.45 33.70 -6.26
C ALA A 17 13.22 32.82 -7.51
N CYS A 18 13.17 31.49 -7.38
CA CYS A 18 13.03 30.57 -8.53
C CYS A 18 11.59 30.08 -8.78
N SER A 19 10.69 30.19 -7.80
CA SER A 19 9.24 29.98 -7.96
C SER A 19 8.44 31.30 -8.02
N LYS A 20 9.14 32.44 -8.10
CA LYS A 20 8.54 33.77 -8.31
C LYS A 20 7.99 33.88 -9.73
N VAL A 21 6.79 33.39 -9.93
CA VAL A 21 5.80 34.27 -10.57
C VAL A 21 5.52 35.34 -9.52
N ASP A 22 5.62 36.63 -9.86
CA ASP A 22 5.15 37.68 -8.94
C ASP A 22 3.63 37.51 -8.81
N VAL A 23 3.21 36.69 -7.85
CA VAL A 23 1.80 36.46 -7.57
C VAL A 23 1.32 37.66 -6.76
N ALA A 24 0.90 38.69 -7.47
CA ALA A 24 0.14 39.76 -6.85
C ALA A 24 -1.18 39.17 -6.35
N ILE A 25 -1.44 39.31 -5.05
CA ILE A 25 -2.75 38.98 -4.49
C ILE A 25 -3.77 39.87 -5.20
N ASP A 26 -4.71 39.24 -5.90
CA ASP A 26 -5.75 39.98 -6.61
C ASP A 26 -6.54 40.85 -5.61
N SER A 27 -6.74 42.12 -5.98
CA SER A 27 -7.48 43.13 -5.21
C SER A 27 -8.80 42.63 -4.62
N ARG A 28 -9.49 41.72 -5.31
CA ARG A 28 -10.74 41.09 -4.85
C ARG A 28 -10.61 40.33 -3.52
N TYR A 29 -9.42 39.83 -3.18
CA TYR A 29 -9.18 39.05 -1.96
C TYR A 29 -8.67 39.89 -0.79
N MET A 30 -8.33 41.17 -1.03
CA MET A 30 -7.82 42.07 0.01
C MET A 30 -8.83 42.30 1.13
N VAL A 31 -10.13 42.18 0.84
CA VAL A 31 -11.21 42.22 1.83
C VAL A 31 -11.01 41.18 2.95
N LEU A 32 -10.45 39.99 2.65
CA LEU A 32 -10.15 38.99 3.66
C LEU A 32 -9.01 39.42 4.60
N GLN A 33 -8.05 40.20 4.09
CA GLN A 33 -6.97 40.76 4.91
C GLN A 33 -7.49 41.89 5.80
N ASP A 34 -8.33 42.78 5.27
CA ASP A 34 -8.95 43.87 6.02
C ASP A 34 -9.74 43.33 7.23
N VAL A 35 -10.58 42.31 7.00
CA VAL A 35 -11.45 41.74 8.05
C VAL A 35 -10.63 41.03 9.14
N LEU A 36 -9.48 40.46 8.81
CA LEU A 36 -8.63 39.71 9.74
C LEU A 36 -7.41 40.50 10.23
N GLU A 37 -7.32 41.80 9.95
CA GLU A 37 -6.15 42.65 10.24
C GLU A 37 -5.75 42.63 11.72
N ARG A 38 -6.75 42.59 12.62
CA ARG A 38 -6.55 42.60 14.08
C ARG A 38 -6.03 41.27 14.64
N TYR A 39 -5.97 40.19 13.84
CA TYR A 39 -5.58 38.85 14.26
C TYR A 39 -4.15 38.51 13.78
N GLN A 40 -3.14 39.00 14.51
CA GLN A 40 -1.73 38.88 14.09
C GLN A 40 -1.25 37.43 13.89
N GLY A 41 -1.76 36.47 14.67
CA GLY A 41 -1.43 35.05 14.53
C GLY A 41 -1.95 34.38 13.24
N ALA A 42 -2.95 34.99 12.57
CA ALA A 42 -3.53 34.47 11.33
C ALA A 42 -2.88 35.08 10.07
N ARG A 43 -2.12 36.17 10.21
CA ARG A 43 -1.69 37.02 9.09
C ARG A 43 -0.72 36.33 8.13
N GLN A 44 0.22 35.56 8.66
CA GLN A 44 1.19 34.81 7.83
C GLN A 44 0.51 33.65 7.09
N GLY A 45 -0.34 32.89 7.77
CA GLY A 45 -1.10 31.79 7.16
C GLY A 45 -2.10 32.28 6.12
N LEU A 46 -2.81 33.38 6.39
CA LEU A 46 -3.76 33.99 5.46
C LEU A 46 -3.04 34.48 4.20
N ARG A 47 -1.86 35.10 4.35
CA ARG A 47 -1.07 35.53 3.19
C ARG A 47 -0.65 34.35 2.32
N SER A 48 -0.14 33.27 2.91
CA SER A 48 0.23 32.07 2.16
C SER A 48 -0.97 31.40 1.47
N PHE A 49 -2.14 31.39 2.13
CA PHE A 49 -3.39 30.95 1.51
C PHE A 49 -3.80 31.81 0.30
N LEU A 50 -3.67 33.13 0.42
CA LEU A 50 -4.00 34.08 -0.65
C LEU A 50 -3.00 34.06 -1.82
N GLU A 51 -1.73 33.80 -1.54
CA GLU A 51 -0.71 33.58 -2.57
C GLU A 51 -1.01 32.28 -3.34
N GLU A 52 -1.37 31.20 -2.64
CA GLU A 52 -1.69 29.91 -3.25
C GLU A 52 -2.95 29.97 -4.15
N ILE A 53 -3.99 30.71 -3.75
CA ILE A 53 -5.20 30.85 -4.58
C ILE A 53 -4.95 31.73 -5.82
N CYS A 54 -4.00 32.66 -5.76
CA CYS A 54 -3.62 33.49 -6.89
C CYS A 54 -2.56 32.81 -7.79
N HIS A 55 -2.03 31.65 -7.38
CA HIS A 55 -1.00 30.93 -8.13
C HIS A 55 -1.55 30.32 -9.45
N PRO A 56 -0.78 30.31 -10.57
CA PRO A 56 -1.22 29.71 -11.83
C PRO A 56 -1.47 28.20 -11.75
N TYR A 57 -0.75 27.49 -10.88
CA TYR A 57 -0.90 26.06 -10.62
C TYR A 57 -1.43 25.86 -9.20
N ARG A 58 -2.75 25.96 -9.03
CA ARG A 58 -3.41 25.95 -7.72
C ARG A 58 -3.46 24.56 -7.11
N ASN A 59 -3.03 24.41 -5.87
CA ASN A 59 -3.32 23.23 -5.06
C ASN A 59 -4.72 23.32 -4.43
N TRP A 60 -5.75 22.91 -5.18
CA TRP A 60 -7.14 22.99 -4.71
C TRP A 60 -7.41 22.21 -3.42
N GLY A 61 -6.69 21.12 -3.17
CA GLY A 61 -6.83 20.36 -1.91
C GLY A 61 -6.40 21.18 -0.69
N TYR A 62 -5.28 21.90 -0.78
CA TYR A 62 -4.85 22.84 0.24
C TYR A 62 -5.81 24.04 0.36
N ILE A 63 -6.20 24.65 -0.76
CA ILE A 63 -7.08 25.83 -0.78
C ILE A 63 -8.42 25.53 -0.11
N VAL A 64 -9.08 24.42 -0.44
CA VAL A 64 -10.37 24.05 0.17
C VAL A 64 -10.22 23.82 1.68
N LYS A 65 -9.13 23.17 2.11
CA LYS A 65 -8.84 22.92 3.53
C LYS A 65 -8.63 24.22 4.31
N GLU A 66 -7.82 25.13 3.79
CA GLU A 66 -7.56 26.42 4.43
C GLU A 66 -8.77 27.35 4.38
N ALA A 67 -9.48 27.43 3.25
CA ALA A 67 -10.72 28.19 3.13
C ALA A 67 -11.75 27.75 4.19
N ARG A 68 -11.92 26.44 4.39
CA ARG A 68 -12.73 25.86 5.48
C ARG A 68 -12.25 26.34 6.85
N SER A 69 -10.95 26.25 7.13
CA SER A 69 -10.37 26.67 8.41
C SER A 69 -10.70 28.14 8.71
N TYR A 70 -10.40 29.05 7.77
CA TYR A 70 -10.63 30.48 7.98
C TYR A 70 -12.12 30.83 8.06
N ALA A 71 -12.93 30.33 7.12
CA ALA A 71 -14.36 30.61 7.07
C ALA A 71 -15.06 30.17 8.37
N LEU A 72 -14.72 28.99 8.91
CA LEU A 72 -15.37 28.45 10.10
C LEU A 72 -14.81 29.02 11.40
N ASN A 73 -13.48 29.13 11.56
CA ASN A 73 -12.87 29.55 12.82
C ASN A 73 -13.07 31.05 13.09
N TYR A 74 -13.11 31.86 12.03
CA TYR A 74 -13.26 33.31 12.13
C TYR A 74 -14.67 33.81 11.80
N LEU A 75 -15.68 32.93 11.80
CA LEU A 75 -17.07 33.33 11.57
C LEU A 75 -17.55 34.40 12.59
N HIS A 76 -17.06 34.37 13.83
CA HIS A 76 -17.36 35.41 14.83
C HIS A 76 -16.87 36.82 14.43
N VAL A 77 -15.79 36.89 13.64
CA VAL A 77 -15.25 38.14 13.08
C VAL A 77 -16.09 38.59 11.89
N LEU A 78 -16.46 37.65 11.01
CA LEU A 78 -17.31 37.93 9.85
C LEU A 78 -18.68 38.51 10.26
N LYS A 79 -19.23 38.12 11.41
CA LYS A 79 -20.50 38.69 11.88
C LYS A 79 -20.39 40.14 12.32
N THR A 80 -19.31 40.49 13.02
CA THR A 80 -19.16 41.78 13.70
C THR A 80 -18.55 42.85 12.80
N HIS A 81 -17.77 42.46 11.78
CA HIS A 81 -17.09 43.39 10.89
C HIS A 81 -18.02 43.95 9.80
N GLU A 82 -17.88 45.22 9.42
CA GLU A 82 -18.71 45.89 8.40
C GLU A 82 -18.64 45.18 7.02
N LYS A 83 -17.43 44.87 6.55
CA LYS A 83 -17.18 44.07 5.32
C LYS A 83 -17.36 42.55 5.49
N GLY A 84 -17.94 42.09 6.59
CA GLY A 84 -18.01 40.67 6.93
C GLY A 84 -18.85 39.82 5.96
N ALA A 85 -19.97 40.35 5.47
CA ALA A 85 -20.80 39.69 4.45
C ALA A 85 -20.07 39.57 3.09
N GLU A 86 -19.27 40.58 2.72
CA GLU A 86 -18.44 40.57 1.52
C GLU A 86 -17.32 39.53 1.63
N ALA A 87 -16.65 39.44 2.79
CA ALA A 87 -15.66 38.40 3.07
C ALA A 87 -16.27 36.98 3.05
N ALA A 88 -17.48 36.80 3.60
CA ALA A 88 -18.18 35.51 3.54
C ALA A 88 -18.50 35.11 2.09
N LYS A 89 -18.91 36.06 1.24
CA LYS A 89 -19.12 35.82 -0.20
C LYS A 89 -17.85 35.35 -0.89
N ILE A 90 -16.69 35.92 -0.56
CA ILE A 90 -15.41 35.48 -1.12
C ILE A 90 -15.14 34.00 -0.79
N TYR A 91 -15.33 33.56 0.46
CA TYR A 91 -15.15 32.14 0.81
C TYR A 91 -16.11 31.22 0.02
N VAL A 92 -17.37 31.64 -0.15
CA VAL A 92 -18.34 30.93 -0.99
C VAL A 92 -17.84 30.82 -2.44
N ASP A 93 -17.35 31.92 -3.02
CA ASP A 93 -16.79 31.94 -4.37
C ASP A 93 -15.54 31.06 -4.52
N ILE A 94 -14.73 30.92 -3.47
CA ILE A 94 -13.57 30.02 -3.45
C ILE A 94 -14.01 28.56 -3.51
N PHE A 95 -15.04 28.17 -2.76
CA PHE A 95 -15.57 26.80 -2.85
C PHE A 95 -16.17 26.51 -4.23
N PHE A 96 -16.90 27.46 -4.83
CA PHE A 96 -17.38 27.29 -6.21
C PHE A 96 -16.24 27.18 -7.22
N GLN A 97 -15.19 28.00 -7.11
CA GLN A 97 -14.03 27.89 -7.99
C GLN A 97 -13.33 26.54 -7.88
N ALA A 98 -13.20 26.01 -6.66
CA ALA A 98 -12.62 24.68 -6.45
C ALA A 98 -13.49 23.58 -7.08
N LEU A 99 -14.81 23.70 -6.99
CA LEU A 99 -15.76 22.79 -7.62
C LEU A 99 -15.69 22.82 -9.16
N GLU A 100 -15.49 24.01 -9.75
CA GLU A 100 -15.44 24.24 -11.20
C GLU A 100 -14.07 23.92 -11.82
N SER A 101 -12.98 24.14 -11.08
CA SER A 101 -11.61 24.08 -11.62
C SER A 101 -10.85 22.79 -11.29
N SER A 102 -11.26 22.06 -10.24
CA SER A 102 -10.59 20.83 -9.84
C SER A 102 -10.99 19.65 -10.74
N LYS A 103 -9.99 18.87 -11.19
CA LYS A 103 -10.22 17.57 -11.83
C LYS A 103 -10.37 16.42 -10.84
N ASP A 104 -10.08 16.68 -9.56
CA ASP A 104 -10.18 15.72 -8.48
C ASP A 104 -11.58 15.75 -7.85
N GLU A 105 -12.33 14.65 -8.02
CA GLU A 105 -13.68 14.44 -7.47
C GLU A 105 -13.76 14.52 -5.94
N GLU A 106 -12.69 14.16 -5.22
CA GLU A 106 -12.67 14.27 -3.76
C GLU A 106 -12.60 15.74 -3.33
N VAL A 107 -11.77 16.53 -4.02
CA VAL A 107 -11.69 17.97 -3.79
C VAL A 107 -13.01 18.67 -4.13
N ARG A 108 -13.67 18.27 -5.22
CA ARG A 108 -15.00 18.78 -5.62
C ARG A 108 -16.05 18.49 -4.54
N ARG A 109 -16.10 17.24 -4.04
CA ARG A 109 -16.99 16.86 -2.93
C ARG A 109 -16.71 17.63 -1.64
N ASN A 110 -15.44 17.75 -1.26
CA ASN A 110 -15.03 18.52 -0.09
C ASN A 110 -15.40 20.01 -0.22
N ALA A 111 -15.31 20.60 -1.42
CA ALA A 111 -15.72 21.97 -1.65
C ALA A 111 -17.23 22.15 -1.42
N VAL A 112 -18.06 21.24 -1.94
CA VAL A 112 -19.53 21.24 -1.73
C VAL A 112 -19.89 21.07 -0.25
N ASP A 113 -19.31 20.08 0.43
CA ASP A 113 -19.58 19.83 1.84
C ASP A 113 -19.21 21.04 2.71
N ASN A 114 -18.04 21.65 2.46
CA ASN A 114 -17.60 22.83 3.20
C ASN A 114 -18.44 24.07 2.90
N LEU A 115 -18.90 24.25 1.66
CA LEU A 115 -19.81 25.33 1.29
C LEU A 115 -21.16 25.20 2.02
N LEU A 116 -21.80 24.04 1.96
CA LEU A 116 -23.09 23.80 2.60
C LEU A 116 -22.97 23.87 4.13
N PHE A 117 -21.87 23.38 4.71
CA PHE A 117 -21.61 23.53 6.13
C PHE A 117 -21.41 24.98 6.54
N PHE A 118 -20.67 25.76 5.74
CA PHE A 118 -20.44 27.17 6.01
C PHE A 118 -21.75 27.97 5.97
N ILE A 119 -22.59 27.74 4.95
CA ILE A 119 -23.95 28.28 4.87
C ILE A 119 -24.76 27.90 6.11
N GLN A 120 -24.76 26.62 6.50
CA GLN A 120 -25.47 26.18 7.70
C GLN A 120 -25.00 26.92 8.96
N LYS A 121 -23.69 27.15 9.09
CA LYS A 121 -23.10 27.82 10.23
C LYS A 121 -23.49 29.30 10.27
N ILE A 122 -23.52 29.98 9.13
CA ILE A 122 -24.04 31.35 9.01
C ILE A 122 -25.51 31.39 9.47
N LEU A 123 -26.35 30.51 8.94
CA LEU A 123 -27.78 30.45 9.29
C LEU A 123 -28.03 30.19 10.78
N LYS A 124 -27.17 29.42 11.46
CA LYS A 124 -27.33 29.11 12.89
C LYS A 124 -26.82 30.21 13.80
N GLU A 125 -25.75 30.89 13.40
CA GLU A 125 -24.99 31.70 14.33
C GLU A 125 -24.94 33.19 13.99
N ALA A 126 -25.45 33.64 12.83
CA ALA A 126 -25.47 35.05 12.46
C ALA A 126 -26.35 35.91 13.39
N GLY A 127 -27.37 35.31 14.04
CA GLY A 127 -28.26 36.01 14.96
C GLY A 127 -28.96 37.19 14.30
N GLY A 128 -29.01 38.35 14.97
CA GLY A 128 -29.63 39.57 14.45
C GLY A 128 -28.96 40.17 13.20
N GLU A 129 -27.76 39.71 12.83
CA GLU A 129 -27.02 40.19 11.65
C GLU A 129 -27.34 39.38 10.37
N LEU A 130 -28.27 38.42 10.44
CA LEU A 130 -28.58 37.52 9.31
C LEU A 130 -28.97 38.27 8.04
N ASP A 131 -29.70 39.39 8.17
CA ASP A 131 -30.17 40.20 7.04
C ASP A 131 -29.02 40.66 6.12
N ARG A 132 -27.83 40.89 6.68
CA ARG A 132 -26.63 41.30 5.92
C ARG A 132 -26.07 40.17 5.05
N PHE A 133 -26.33 38.92 5.42
CA PHE A 133 -25.86 37.73 4.70
C PHE A 133 -26.89 37.21 3.69
N LEU A 134 -28.17 37.59 3.78
CA LEU A 134 -29.24 37.12 2.88
C LEU A 134 -28.90 37.28 1.38
N PRO A 135 -28.40 38.44 0.89
CA PRO A 135 -28.08 38.58 -0.53
C PRO A 135 -26.98 37.62 -1.01
N MET A 136 -26.01 37.30 -0.15
CA MET A 136 -24.97 36.33 -0.44
C MET A 136 -25.54 34.91 -0.47
N LEU A 137 -26.42 34.58 0.47
CA LEU A 137 -27.10 33.29 0.53
C LEU A 137 -27.99 33.05 -0.70
N ASP A 138 -28.79 34.05 -1.10
CA ASP A 138 -29.61 33.98 -2.31
C ASP A 138 -28.76 33.77 -3.57
N GLY A 139 -27.64 34.50 -3.68
CA GLY A 139 -26.68 34.31 -4.76
C GLY A 139 -26.08 32.90 -4.78
N ALA A 140 -25.78 32.34 -3.61
CA ALA A 140 -25.30 30.97 -3.48
C ALA A 140 -26.39 29.96 -3.88
N PHE A 141 -27.63 30.14 -3.44
CA PHE A 141 -28.74 29.25 -3.77
C PHE A 141 -29.03 29.23 -5.28
N GLU A 142 -29.07 30.40 -5.91
CA GLU A 142 -29.25 30.55 -7.35
C GLU A 142 -28.11 29.87 -8.12
N LYS A 143 -26.85 30.08 -7.68
CA LYS A 143 -25.70 29.47 -8.32
C LYS A 143 -25.72 27.94 -8.20
N ILE A 144 -26.09 27.40 -7.05
CA ILE A 144 -26.24 25.94 -6.85
C ILE A 144 -27.28 25.38 -7.81
N LYS A 145 -28.45 26.04 -7.90
CA LYS A 145 -29.58 25.63 -8.75
C LYS A 145 -29.21 25.54 -10.23
N CYS A 146 -28.31 26.40 -10.71
CA CYS A 146 -27.93 26.51 -12.11
C CYS A 146 -26.84 25.49 -12.56
N TYR A 147 -26.31 24.65 -11.66
CA TYR A 147 -25.36 23.62 -12.07
C TYR A 147 -26.02 22.51 -12.88
N PRO A 148 -25.30 21.92 -13.86
CA PRO A 148 -25.79 20.77 -14.61
C PRO A 148 -25.99 19.55 -13.69
N PRO A 149 -26.86 18.59 -14.06
CA PRO A 149 -27.26 17.47 -13.20
C PRO A 149 -26.08 16.72 -12.56
N GLU A 150 -25.00 16.49 -13.30
CA GLU A 150 -23.80 15.81 -12.79
C GLU A 150 -23.16 16.53 -11.60
N THR A 151 -23.03 17.86 -11.69
CA THR A 151 -22.42 18.67 -10.63
C THR A 151 -23.42 18.97 -9.52
N PHE A 152 -24.69 19.18 -9.88
CA PHE A 152 -25.79 19.33 -8.91
C PHE A 152 -25.94 18.10 -8.02
N GLY A 153 -25.74 16.90 -8.57
CA GLY A 153 -25.76 15.64 -7.82
C GLY A 153 -24.79 15.60 -6.63
N LEU A 154 -23.68 16.35 -6.67
CA LEU A 154 -22.77 16.47 -5.53
C LEU A 154 -23.41 17.19 -4.33
N PHE A 155 -24.24 18.21 -4.59
CA PHE A 155 -25.01 18.92 -3.55
C PHE A 155 -26.11 18.03 -2.96
N VAL A 156 -26.77 17.24 -3.82
CA VAL A 156 -27.82 16.29 -3.39
C VAL A 156 -27.23 15.20 -2.49
N ARG A 157 -26.04 14.68 -2.82
CA ARG A 157 -25.36 13.60 -2.08
C ARG A 157 -24.51 14.08 -0.90
N SER A 158 -24.41 15.39 -0.67
CA SER A 158 -23.61 15.99 0.40
C SER A 158 -24.03 15.49 1.79
N PHE A 159 -23.09 15.41 2.73
CA PHE A 159 -23.44 15.15 4.13
C PHE A 159 -24.38 16.23 4.71
N TYR A 160 -24.21 17.47 4.26
CA TYR A 160 -24.99 18.65 4.68
C TYR A 160 -26.18 18.90 3.76
N GLN A 161 -27.23 18.07 3.92
CA GLN A 161 -28.41 18.06 3.04
C GLN A 161 -29.18 19.39 2.95
N LEU A 162 -29.67 19.72 1.74
CA LEU A 162 -30.44 20.93 1.46
C LEU A 162 -31.77 21.00 2.23
N ASN A 163 -32.50 19.89 2.39
CA ASN A 163 -33.72 19.90 3.20
C ASN A 163 -33.43 20.18 4.71
N ARG A 164 -32.30 19.74 5.25
CA ARG A 164 -31.86 20.11 6.60
C ARG A 164 -31.48 21.58 6.69
N LEU A 165 -30.83 22.12 5.66
CA LEU A 165 -30.57 23.55 5.55
C LEU A 165 -31.88 24.35 5.52
N GLY A 166 -32.90 23.88 4.80
CA GLY A 166 -34.23 24.50 4.78
C GLY A 166 -34.90 24.53 6.14
N LYS A 167 -34.81 23.44 6.92
CA LYS A 167 -35.30 23.41 8.31
C LYS A 167 -34.63 24.46 9.18
N VAL A 168 -33.30 24.57 9.07
CA VAL A 168 -32.54 25.60 9.80
C VAL A 168 -32.93 27.00 9.33
N PHE A 169 -33.07 27.20 8.02
CA PHE A 169 -33.46 28.49 7.44
C PHE A 169 -34.84 28.95 7.92
N LEU A 170 -35.84 28.06 7.88
CA LEU A 170 -37.20 28.34 8.36
C LEU A 170 -37.22 28.64 9.87
N GLN A 171 -36.49 27.85 10.67
CA GLN A 171 -36.39 28.05 12.12
C GLN A 171 -35.73 29.38 12.49
N THR A 172 -34.65 29.77 11.81
CA THR A 172 -33.93 31.01 12.12
C THR A 172 -34.72 32.25 11.70
N THR A 173 -35.36 32.22 10.52
CA THR A 173 -36.06 33.38 9.96
C THR A 173 -37.48 33.55 10.53
N GLY A 174 -38.03 32.50 11.16
CA GLY A 174 -39.40 32.51 11.70
C GLY A 174 -40.47 32.80 10.64
N GLY A 175 -40.20 32.45 9.37
CA GLY A 175 -41.08 32.70 8.24
C GLY A 175 -41.19 34.17 7.79
N LYS A 176 -40.35 35.07 8.33
CA LYS A 176 -40.41 36.52 8.05
C LYS A 176 -39.59 36.95 6.84
N VAL A 177 -38.82 36.05 6.25
CA VAL A 177 -37.92 36.30 5.11
C VAL A 177 -38.46 35.56 3.89
N ASP A 178 -38.31 36.16 2.72
CA ASP A 178 -38.70 35.54 1.45
C ASP A 178 -37.89 34.27 1.18
N CYS A 179 -38.58 33.13 1.09
CA CYS A 179 -37.97 31.82 0.87
C CYS A 179 -37.94 31.40 -0.60
N ARG A 180 -38.43 32.22 -1.55
CA ARG A 180 -38.62 31.80 -2.97
C ARG A 180 -37.37 31.21 -3.62
N ARG A 181 -36.21 31.88 -3.49
CA ARG A 181 -34.93 31.41 -4.07
C ARG A 181 -34.52 30.05 -3.51
N PHE A 182 -34.69 29.86 -2.21
CA PHE A 182 -34.39 28.59 -1.56
C PHE A 182 -35.41 27.51 -1.95
N ASN A 183 -36.69 27.86 -2.09
CA ASN A 183 -37.75 26.96 -2.52
C ASN A 183 -37.48 26.41 -3.93
N GLU A 184 -37.06 27.25 -4.87
CA GLU A 184 -36.66 26.80 -6.22
C GLU A 184 -35.50 25.81 -6.19
N LEU A 185 -34.47 26.08 -5.38
CA LEU A 185 -33.35 25.16 -5.17
C LEU A 185 -33.81 23.84 -4.55
N LEU A 186 -34.67 23.91 -3.53
CA LEU A 186 -35.17 22.74 -2.82
C LEU A 186 -36.10 21.89 -3.69
N PHE A 187 -36.91 22.52 -4.53
CA PHE A 187 -37.72 21.84 -5.54
C PHE A 187 -36.83 21.05 -6.49
N ASN A 188 -35.78 21.66 -7.05
CA ASN A 188 -34.82 20.96 -7.91
C ASN A 188 -34.10 19.82 -7.18
N TYR A 189 -33.79 19.99 -5.90
CA TYR A 189 -33.23 18.93 -5.06
C TYR A 189 -34.18 17.72 -4.94
N TYR A 190 -35.47 17.94 -4.68
CA TYR A 190 -36.44 16.84 -4.57
C TYR A 190 -36.75 16.20 -5.93
N VAL A 191 -36.88 16.99 -6.99
CA VAL A 191 -37.01 16.49 -8.38
C VAL A 191 -35.87 15.54 -8.70
N TYR A 192 -34.62 16.01 -8.53
CA TYR A 192 -33.43 15.19 -8.77
C TYR A 192 -33.42 13.94 -7.89
N THR A 193 -33.79 14.08 -6.61
CA THR A 193 -33.83 12.95 -5.67
C THR A 193 -34.78 11.86 -6.17
N TYR A 194 -36.02 12.20 -6.50
CA TYR A 194 -37.01 11.21 -6.92
C TYR A 194 -36.72 10.64 -8.30
N GLU A 195 -36.28 11.46 -9.25
CA GLU A 195 -35.87 10.98 -10.58
C GLU A 195 -34.68 10.02 -10.49
N TYR A 196 -33.70 10.32 -9.62
CA TYR A 196 -32.56 9.44 -9.39
C TYR A 196 -32.99 8.05 -8.88
N TRP A 197 -33.85 8.01 -7.84
CA TRP A 197 -34.30 6.76 -7.23
C TRP A 197 -35.28 5.99 -8.12
N LEU A 198 -36.21 6.65 -8.80
CA LEU A 198 -37.11 6.03 -9.79
C LEU A 198 -36.37 5.51 -11.03
N GLY A 199 -35.20 6.07 -11.32
CA GLY A 199 -34.29 5.57 -12.36
C GLY A 199 -33.49 4.32 -11.96
N GLN A 200 -33.49 3.93 -10.67
CA GLN A 200 -32.92 2.67 -10.22
C GLN A 200 -33.89 1.51 -10.44
N SER A 201 -33.44 0.27 -10.24
CA SER A 201 -34.35 -0.87 -10.19
C SER A 201 -35.25 -0.80 -8.96
N ASP A 202 -36.55 -1.04 -9.15
CA ASP A 202 -37.50 -1.09 -8.03
C ASP A 202 -37.08 -2.14 -6.99
N PRO A 203 -36.77 -1.73 -5.74
CA PRO A 203 -36.29 -2.64 -4.71
C PRO A 203 -37.29 -3.74 -4.38
N VAL A 204 -38.59 -3.51 -4.55
CA VAL A 204 -39.63 -4.54 -4.32
C VAL A 204 -39.54 -5.63 -5.38
N HIS A 205 -39.67 -5.25 -6.66
CA HIS A 205 -39.66 -6.20 -7.77
C HIS A 205 -38.32 -6.94 -7.86
N TRP A 206 -37.21 -6.21 -7.71
CA TRP A 206 -35.87 -6.78 -7.74
C TRP A 206 -35.68 -7.82 -6.63
N PHE A 207 -36.08 -7.49 -5.40
CA PHE A 207 -35.85 -8.37 -4.26
C PHE A 207 -36.70 -9.63 -4.33
N GLN A 208 -37.97 -9.55 -4.75
CA GLN A 208 -38.82 -10.73 -4.94
C GLN A 208 -38.24 -11.68 -6.00
N LYS A 209 -37.70 -11.12 -7.09
CA LYS A 209 -37.06 -11.90 -8.17
C LYS A 209 -35.79 -12.62 -7.69
N GLU A 210 -34.92 -11.93 -6.96
CA GLU A 210 -33.62 -12.50 -6.52
C GLU A 210 -33.74 -13.43 -5.32
N SER A 211 -34.67 -13.16 -4.41
CA SER A 211 -34.89 -14.00 -3.21
C SER A 211 -35.85 -15.15 -3.44
N GLY A 212 -36.72 -15.08 -4.46
CA GLY A 212 -37.83 -16.01 -4.65
C GLY A 212 -38.93 -15.88 -3.60
N VAL A 213 -38.87 -14.86 -2.74
CA VAL A 213 -39.84 -14.64 -1.65
C VAL A 213 -40.93 -13.68 -2.08
N ASP A 214 -42.18 -14.09 -1.91
CA ASP A 214 -43.31 -13.17 -2.01
C ASP A 214 -43.41 -12.31 -0.75
N LEU A 215 -43.03 -11.04 -0.87
CA LEU A 215 -43.05 -10.05 0.21
C LEU A 215 -44.45 -9.83 0.83
N LYS A 216 -45.53 -9.95 0.04
CA LYS A 216 -46.90 -9.77 0.55
C LYS A 216 -47.33 -11.00 1.35
N ALA A 217 -47.13 -12.19 0.79
CA ALA A 217 -47.47 -13.44 1.46
C ALA A 217 -46.71 -13.63 2.80
N LYS A 218 -45.54 -12.99 2.94
CA LYS A 218 -44.69 -13.05 4.13
C LYS A 218 -44.78 -11.84 5.05
N GLY A 219 -45.66 -10.88 4.77
CA GLY A 219 -45.84 -9.69 5.61
C GLY A 219 -44.61 -8.77 5.68
N LEU A 220 -43.73 -8.82 4.68
CA LEU A 220 -42.50 -8.01 4.62
C LEU A 220 -42.65 -6.74 3.78
N MET A 221 -43.77 -6.59 3.06
CA MET A 221 -44.01 -5.46 2.16
C MET A 221 -43.82 -4.10 2.84
N GLU A 222 -44.27 -3.97 4.10
CA GLU A 222 -44.17 -2.72 4.87
C GLU A 222 -42.73 -2.20 5.01
N LEU A 223 -41.74 -3.09 5.01
CA LEU A 223 -40.32 -2.70 5.10
C LEU A 223 -39.83 -1.98 3.84
N PHE A 224 -40.44 -2.27 2.69
CA PHE A 224 -40.02 -1.76 1.39
C PHE A 224 -40.89 -0.62 0.88
N LEU A 225 -42.13 -0.48 1.37
CA LEU A 225 -43.07 0.58 0.96
C LEU A 225 -42.42 1.98 0.90
N PRO A 226 -41.61 2.43 1.87
CA PRO A 226 -41.05 3.78 1.82
C PRO A 226 -40.06 4.04 0.68
N VAL A 227 -39.53 2.98 0.05
CA VAL A 227 -38.58 3.06 -1.08
C VAL A 227 -39.14 2.42 -2.36
N ALA A 228 -40.38 1.92 -2.32
CA ALA A 228 -41.06 1.36 -3.47
C ALA A 228 -41.34 2.47 -4.50
N HIS A 229 -41.24 2.14 -5.79
CA HIS A 229 -41.45 3.11 -6.86
C HIS A 229 -42.84 3.77 -6.81
N GLU A 230 -43.87 3.01 -6.44
CA GLU A 230 -45.23 3.52 -6.26
C GLU A 230 -45.27 4.67 -5.23
N GLN A 231 -44.64 4.49 -4.08
CA GLN A 231 -44.60 5.51 -3.02
C GLN A 231 -43.73 6.72 -3.41
N LEU A 232 -42.61 6.49 -4.11
CA LEU A 232 -41.77 7.58 -4.61
C LEU A 232 -42.50 8.41 -5.68
N GLN A 233 -43.34 7.79 -6.52
CA GLN A 233 -44.21 8.51 -7.45
C GLN A 233 -45.26 9.34 -6.72
N VAL A 234 -45.87 8.83 -5.64
CA VAL A 234 -46.79 9.61 -4.81
C VAL A 234 -46.10 10.84 -4.22
N HIS A 235 -44.86 10.71 -3.71
CA HIS A 235 -44.09 11.86 -3.23
C HIS A 235 -43.74 12.85 -4.34
N ARG A 236 -43.45 12.36 -5.56
CA ARG A 236 -43.19 13.21 -6.73
C ARG A 236 -44.42 14.00 -7.14
N SER A 237 -45.59 13.37 -7.22
CA SER A 237 -46.86 14.07 -7.50
C SER A 237 -47.19 15.08 -6.42
N ARG A 238 -46.96 14.73 -5.15
CA ARG A 238 -47.18 15.66 -4.02
C ARG A 238 -46.27 16.88 -4.09
N LEU A 239 -45.00 16.72 -4.50
CA LEU A 239 -44.09 17.83 -4.73
C LEU A 239 -44.61 18.79 -5.81
N GLU A 240 -45.18 18.24 -6.89
CA GLU A 240 -45.77 19.03 -7.98
C GLU A 240 -47.03 19.77 -7.52
N GLU A 241 -47.89 19.13 -6.72
CA GLU A 241 -49.06 19.77 -6.11
C GLU A 241 -48.67 20.96 -5.22
N ILE A 242 -47.67 20.78 -4.34
CA ILE A 242 -47.16 21.83 -3.45
C ILE A 242 -46.61 23.01 -4.27
N TRP A 243 -45.93 22.71 -5.39
CA TRP A 243 -45.36 23.74 -6.27
C TRP A 243 -46.42 24.47 -7.12
N MET A 244 -47.44 23.75 -7.61
CA MET A 244 -48.49 24.29 -8.49
C MET A 244 -49.62 25.01 -7.74
N GLY A 245 -49.85 24.74 -6.46
CA GLY A 245 -50.82 25.46 -5.62
C GLY A 245 -50.42 26.91 -5.26
N GLY A 246 -49.48 27.49 -6.03
CA GLY A 246 -48.52 28.55 -5.65
C GLY A 246 -49.02 29.99 -5.52
N ASP A 247 -50.14 30.23 -4.84
CA ASP A 247 -50.52 31.59 -4.37
C ASP A 247 -50.31 31.79 -2.84
N GLY A 248 -49.66 30.83 -2.17
CA GLY A 248 -49.37 30.86 -0.73
C GLY A 248 -48.06 31.57 -0.34
N ASP A 249 -47.92 31.90 0.94
CA ASP A 249 -46.69 32.44 1.54
C ASP A 249 -45.50 31.48 1.28
N SER A 250 -44.37 32.04 0.81
CA SER A 250 -43.14 31.30 0.51
C SER A 250 -42.62 30.46 1.69
N SER A 251 -42.91 30.87 2.93
CA SER A 251 -42.56 30.14 4.14
C SER A 251 -43.41 28.87 4.33
N VAL A 252 -44.69 28.91 3.95
CA VAL A 252 -45.62 27.77 4.02
C VAL A 252 -45.26 26.72 2.97
N ILE A 253 -44.94 27.16 1.74
CA ILE A 253 -44.47 26.26 0.67
C ILE A 253 -43.18 25.54 1.11
N LEU A 254 -42.26 26.27 1.76
CA LEU A 254 -41.05 25.66 2.33
C LEU A 254 -41.39 24.61 3.39
N GLU A 255 -42.27 24.93 4.33
CA GLU A 255 -42.68 24.02 5.40
C GLU A 255 -43.29 22.72 4.85
N GLU A 256 -44.18 22.83 3.87
CA GLU A 256 -44.81 21.66 3.22
C GLU A 256 -43.77 20.79 2.48
N MET A 257 -42.87 21.39 1.70
CA MET A 257 -41.81 20.64 1.00
C MET A 257 -40.90 19.89 1.99
N LEU A 258 -40.62 20.46 3.17
CA LEU A 258 -39.76 19.84 4.19
C LEU A 258 -40.37 18.60 4.86
N THR A 259 -41.65 18.31 4.64
CA THR A 259 -42.30 17.07 5.06
C THR A 259 -41.92 15.88 4.18
N LEU A 260 -41.49 16.13 2.95
CA LEU A 260 -41.14 15.11 1.98
C LEU A 260 -39.77 14.46 2.27
N PRO A 261 -39.60 13.14 2.03
CA PRO A 261 -38.35 12.45 2.26
C PRO A 261 -37.28 12.88 1.26
N GLY A 262 -36.19 13.45 1.77
CA GLY A 262 -35.00 13.81 0.98
C GLY A 262 -34.06 12.63 0.74
N TYR A 263 -33.01 12.89 -0.04
CA TYR A 263 -32.05 11.88 -0.50
C TYR A 263 -31.47 11.03 0.64
N ASN A 264 -30.86 11.63 1.67
CA ASN A 264 -30.29 10.85 2.78
C ASN A 264 -31.33 10.11 3.62
N GLN A 265 -32.59 10.59 3.69
CA GLN A 265 -33.64 9.84 4.39
C GLN A 265 -33.97 8.54 3.65
N ILE A 266 -33.96 8.56 2.32
CA ILE A 266 -34.08 7.35 1.49
C ILE A 266 -32.87 6.43 1.70
N VAL A 267 -31.64 6.98 1.72
CA VAL A 267 -30.41 6.22 2.03
C VAL A 267 -30.52 5.54 3.41
N ASP A 268 -31.00 6.24 4.43
CA ASP A 268 -31.17 5.72 5.79
C ASP A 268 -32.19 4.56 5.83
N ILE A 269 -33.24 4.61 5.00
CA ILE A 269 -34.20 3.52 4.87
C ILE A 269 -33.55 2.28 4.22
N TYR A 270 -32.85 2.45 3.09
CA TYR A 270 -32.07 1.36 2.49
C TYR A 270 -31.11 0.71 3.49
N LYS A 271 -30.45 1.53 4.32
CA LYS A 271 -29.55 1.07 5.38
C LYS A 271 -30.26 0.24 6.46
N ALA A 272 -31.51 0.55 6.77
CA ALA A 272 -32.28 -0.11 7.83
C ALA A 272 -32.87 -1.47 7.40
N ILE A 273 -33.30 -1.61 6.14
CA ILE A 273 -33.97 -2.81 5.60
C ILE A 273 -33.21 -4.12 5.89
N PRO A 274 -31.89 -4.26 5.65
CA PRO A 274 -31.18 -5.51 5.87
C PRO A 274 -31.32 -6.08 7.30
N ASN A 275 -31.22 -5.21 8.30
CA ASN A 275 -31.34 -5.62 9.70
C ASN A 275 -32.79 -5.93 10.08
N ALA A 276 -33.77 -5.26 9.46
CA ALA A 276 -35.17 -5.59 9.62
C ALA A 276 -35.49 -6.98 9.03
N LEU A 277 -34.99 -7.28 7.82
CA LEU A 277 -35.13 -8.59 7.18
C LEU A 277 -34.58 -9.72 8.07
N ALA A 278 -33.38 -9.55 8.63
CA ALA A 278 -32.78 -10.54 9.53
C ALA A 278 -33.58 -10.75 10.84
N ARG A 279 -34.32 -9.74 11.31
CA ARG A 279 -35.14 -9.85 12.53
C ARG A 279 -36.51 -10.44 12.26
N ALA A 280 -37.10 -10.13 11.11
CA ALA A 280 -38.44 -10.58 10.72
C ALA A 280 -38.49 -12.10 10.52
N TRP A 281 -37.36 -12.74 10.19
CA TRP A 281 -37.29 -14.18 9.97
C TRP A 281 -36.15 -14.82 10.76
N LYS A 282 -36.48 -15.37 11.94
CA LYS A 282 -35.49 -15.98 12.84
C LYS A 282 -35.34 -17.49 12.66
N GLU A 283 -36.32 -18.15 12.05
CA GLU A 283 -36.28 -19.60 11.80
C GLU A 283 -35.36 -19.94 10.62
N ASP A 284 -34.55 -20.99 10.77
CA ASP A 284 -33.72 -21.63 9.73
C ASP A 284 -32.70 -20.75 8.97
N GLY A 285 -32.17 -19.67 9.57
CA GLY A 285 -31.10 -18.88 8.93
C GLY A 285 -31.52 -18.04 7.70
N GLN A 286 -32.72 -18.26 7.18
CA GLN A 286 -33.29 -17.61 5.99
C GLN A 286 -33.30 -16.09 6.10
N GLY A 287 -33.58 -15.50 7.27
CA GLY A 287 -33.53 -14.05 7.46
C GLY A 287 -32.14 -13.45 7.20
N LYS A 288 -31.07 -14.18 7.51
CA LYS A 288 -29.70 -13.74 7.22
C LYS A 288 -29.36 -13.88 5.74
N LEU A 289 -29.93 -14.88 5.06
CA LEU A 289 -29.85 -15.01 3.61
C LEU A 289 -30.50 -13.81 2.91
N LEU A 290 -31.72 -13.47 3.31
CA LEU A 290 -32.47 -12.30 2.82
C LEU A 290 -31.72 -11.00 3.10
N LYS A 291 -31.15 -10.86 4.31
CA LYS A 291 -30.25 -9.75 4.64
C LYS A 291 -29.07 -9.66 3.68
N LEU A 292 -28.38 -10.78 3.41
CA LEU A 292 -27.24 -10.78 2.49
C LEU A 292 -27.66 -10.34 1.09
N ILE A 293 -28.74 -10.90 0.53
CA ILE A 293 -29.25 -10.53 -0.80
C ILE A 293 -29.47 -9.02 -0.90
N PHE A 294 -30.12 -8.40 0.10
CA PHE A 294 -30.38 -6.96 0.06
C PHE A 294 -29.11 -6.12 0.29
N LEU A 295 -28.16 -6.57 1.11
CA LEU A 295 -26.86 -5.89 1.24
C LEU A 295 -26.10 -5.90 -0.09
N LEU A 296 -26.14 -7.01 -0.83
CA LEU A 296 -25.55 -7.11 -2.17
C LEU A 296 -26.25 -6.17 -3.17
N HIS A 297 -27.56 -5.95 -3.04
CA HIS A 297 -28.29 -4.93 -3.80
C HIS A 297 -27.76 -3.52 -3.56
N ILE A 298 -27.59 -3.16 -2.29
CA ILE A 298 -27.11 -1.83 -1.88
C ILE A 298 -25.75 -1.52 -2.52
N MET A 299 -24.87 -2.52 -2.59
CA MET A 299 -23.55 -2.37 -3.22
C MET A 299 -23.61 -2.09 -4.74
N ASN A 300 -24.70 -2.48 -5.41
CA ASN A 300 -24.90 -2.24 -6.84
C ASN A 300 -25.49 -0.86 -7.17
N ILE A 301 -25.95 -0.11 -6.16
CA ILE A 301 -26.54 1.22 -6.35
C ILE A 301 -25.47 2.29 -6.04
N GLU A 302 -25.08 3.07 -7.04
CA GLU A 302 -24.05 4.11 -6.90
C GLU A 302 -24.44 5.17 -5.85
N GLY A 303 -25.72 5.51 -5.78
CA GLY A 303 -26.25 6.54 -4.89
C GLY A 303 -26.14 6.18 -3.41
N LEU A 304 -25.89 4.91 -3.08
CA LEU A 304 -25.65 4.41 -1.74
C LEU A 304 -24.15 4.34 -1.40
N SER A 305 -23.27 4.95 -2.22
CA SER A 305 -21.82 4.88 -2.03
C SER A 305 -21.34 5.35 -0.66
N SER A 306 -22.06 6.27 -0.02
CA SER A 306 -21.75 6.78 1.32
C SER A 306 -21.85 5.70 2.42
N ILE A 307 -22.64 4.65 2.20
CA ILE A 307 -22.83 3.53 3.14
C ILE A 307 -22.14 2.24 2.69
N HIS A 308 -21.54 2.20 1.49
CA HIS A 308 -20.92 0.99 0.93
C HIS A 308 -19.86 0.37 1.85
N GLU A 309 -19.04 1.18 2.52
CA GLU A 309 -18.01 0.64 3.42
C GLU A 309 -18.64 -0.06 4.64
N GLU A 310 -19.70 0.50 5.21
CA GLU A 310 -20.44 -0.12 6.31
C GLU A 310 -21.19 -1.37 5.85
N VAL A 311 -21.81 -1.32 4.66
CA VAL A 311 -22.51 -2.44 4.03
C VAL A 311 -21.55 -3.60 3.76
N LEU A 312 -20.33 -3.35 3.28
CA LEU A 312 -19.29 -4.38 3.12
C LEU A 312 -18.94 -5.05 4.45
N ARG A 313 -18.85 -4.29 5.55
CA ARG A 313 -18.63 -4.86 6.89
C ARG A 313 -19.80 -5.74 7.34
N GLU A 314 -21.04 -5.35 7.02
CA GLU A 314 -22.24 -6.15 7.32
C GLU A 314 -22.37 -7.40 6.44
N ILE A 315 -21.98 -7.33 5.16
CA ILE A 315 -21.88 -8.48 4.25
C ILE A 315 -20.92 -9.49 4.85
N ASN A 316 -19.74 -9.05 5.26
CA ASN A 316 -18.73 -9.90 5.88
C ASN A 316 -19.27 -10.63 7.11
N ARG A 317 -19.86 -9.90 8.06
CA ARG A 317 -20.45 -10.47 9.28
C ARG A 317 -21.54 -11.50 8.97
N THR A 318 -22.38 -11.21 7.98
CA THR A 318 -23.51 -12.08 7.60
C THR A 318 -23.00 -13.35 6.93
N LEU A 319 -22.04 -13.22 6.00
CA LEU A 319 -21.50 -14.36 5.25
C LEU A 319 -20.65 -15.28 6.12
N THR A 320 -19.84 -14.75 7.06
CA THR A 320 -19.12 -15.58 8.04
C THR A 320 -20.06 -16.46 8.84
N TRP A 321 -21.26 -15.96 9.17
CA TRP A 321 -22.27 -16.79 9.84
C TRP A 321 -22.84 -17.86 8.91
N LEU A 322 -23.19 -17.49 7.67
CA LEU A 322 -23.77 -18.43 6.69
C LEU A 322 -22.81 -19.59 6.38
N ILE A 323 -21.51 -19.31 6.22
CA ILE A 323 -20.49 -20.34 5.99
C ILE A 323 -20.47 -21.42 7.08
N GLY A 324 -20.76 -21.05 8.34
CA GLY A 324 -20.75 -21.99 9.46
C GLY A 324 -22.09 -22.66 9.77
N ASN A 325 -23.20 -22.27 9.13
CA ASN A 325 -24.55 -22.69 9.54
C ASN A 325 -25.47 -23.13 8.39
N GLU A 326 -25.06 -22.95 7.13
CA GLU A 326 -25.86 -23.31 5.94
C GLU A 326 -25.30 -24.55 5.21
N GLN A 327 -26.10 -25.07 4.28
CA GLN A 327 -25.67 -26.19 3.42
C GLN A 327 -24.69 -25.74 2.33
N LEU A 328 -23.78 -26.64 1.93
CA LEU A 328 -22.71 -26.33 0.96
C LEU A 328 -23.20 -25.67 -0.35
N PRO A 329 -24.26 -26.13 -1.04
CA PRO A 329 -24.70 -25.49 -2.28
C PRO A 329 -25.07 -24.02 -2.12
N VAL A 330 -25.68 -23.67 -0.97
CA VAL A 330 -26.01 -22.30 -0.60
C VAL A 330 -24.72 -21.51 -0.41
N ILE A 331 -23.75 -22.06 0.33
CA ILE A 331 -22.45 -21.41 0.57
C ILE A 331 -21.74 -21.09 -0.76
N TYR A 332 -21.65 -22.05 -1.69
CA TYR A 332 -21.04 -21.83 -3.01
C TYR A 332 -21.68 -20.67 -3.77
N GLN A 333 -23.02 -20.65 -3.86
CA GLN A 333 -23.78 -19.64 -4.59
C GLN A 333 -23.49 -18.23 -4.05
N TYR A 334 -23.60 -18.04 -2.73
CA TYR A 334 -23.47 -16.73 -2.12
C TYR A 334 -22.03 -16.26 -1.97
N LEU A 335 -21.08 -17.19 -1.82
CA LEU A 335 -19.66 -16.88 -1.87
C LEU A 335 -19.29 -16.33 -3.26
N GLY A 336 -19.75 -17.00 -4.34
CA GLY A 336 -19.56 -16.52 -5.72
C GLY A 336 -20.15 -15.13 -5.97
N LYS A 337 -21.41 -14.90 -5.58
CA LYS A 337 -22.05 -13.57 -5.70
C LYS A 337 -21.29 -12.49 -4.91
N THR A 338 -20.82 -12.82 -3.70
CA THR A 338 -20.08 -11.88 -2.86
C THR A 338 -18.73 -11.50 -3.47
N PHE A 339 -17.98 -12.47 -4.02
CA PHE A 339 -16.71 -12.17 -4.69
C PHE A 339 -16.89 -11.34 -5.97
N ALA A 340 -17.98 -11.53 -6.71
CA ALA A 340 -18.30 -10.67 -7.86
C ALA A 340 -18.47 -9.20 -7.44
N ILE A 341 -19.15 -8.95 -6.32
CA ILE A 341 -19.35 -7.59 -5.77
C ILE A 341 -18.08 -7.03 -5.15
N LEU A 342 -17.32 -7.86 -4.43
CA LEU A 342 -16.02 -7.48 -3.88
C LEU A 342 -15.05 -7.09 -5.00
N LYS A 343 -15.09 -7.73 -6.17
CA LYS A 343 -14.21 -7.39 -7.30
C LYS A 343 -14.40 -5.96 -7.79
N THR A 344 -15.64 -5.49 -7.90
CA THR A 344 -15.94 -4.09 -8.24
C THR A 344 -15.51 -3.15 -7.11
N SER A 345 -15.78 -3.55 -5.86
CA SER A 345 -15.58 -2.73 -4.66
C SER A 345 -14.13 -2.63 -4.19
N ALA A 346 -13.29 -3.64 -4.48
CA ALA A 346 -11.90 -3.72 -4.04
C ALA A 346 -11.01 -2.60 -4.61
N SER A 347 -11.42 -2.00 -5.73
CA SER A 347 -10.77 -0.80 -6.29
C SER A 347 -10.98 0.45 -5.43
N ARG A 348 -12.14 0.55 -4.78
CA ARG A 348 -12.55 1.70 -3.94
C ARG A 348 -12.21 1.49 -2.47
N PHE A 349 -12.43 0.28 -1.96
CA PHE A 349 -12.28 -0.07 -0.54
C PHE A 349 -11.38 -1.31 -0.35
N PRO A 350 -10.10 -1.26 -0.77
CA PRO A 350 -9.21 -2.43 -0.78
C PRO A 350 -9.00 -3.03 0.62
N LEU A 351 -8.81 -2.21 1.67
CA LEU A 351 -8.60 -2.71 3.03
C LEU A 351 -9.82 -3.47 3.55
N THR A 352 -11.03 -2.91 3.37
CA THR A 352 -12.28 -3.57 3.76
C THR A 352 -12.46 -4.88 3.01
N ALA A 353 -12.19 -4.90 1.70
CA ALA A 353 -12.28 -6.11 0.90
C ALA A 353 -11.30 -7.21 1.39
N LEU A 354 -10.07 -6.85 1.74
CA LEU A 354 -9.08 -7.78 2.31
C LEU A 354 -9.52 -8.33 3.68
N HIS A 355 -10.08 -7.49 4.55
CA HIS A 355 -10.67 -7.97 5.81
C HIS A 355 -11.84 -8.92 5.58
N CYS A 356 -12.70 -8.67 4.58
CA CYS A 356 -13.77 -9.60 4.21
C CYS A 356 -13.19 -10.94 3.75
N VAL A 357 -12.18 -10.91 2.86
CA VAL A 357 -11.50 -12.11 2.37
C VAL A 357 -10.93 -12.94 3.52
N LEU A 358 -10.20 -12.32 4.45
CA LEU A 358 -9.62 -13.02 5.59
C LEU A 358 -10.69 -13.72 6.45
N ASN A 359 -11.74 -12.98 6.83
CA ASN A 359 -12.80 -13.49 7.69
C ASN A 359 -13.60 -14.62 7.02
N MET A 360 -13.92 -14.47 5.73
CA MET A 360 -14.55 -15.55 4.95
C MET A 360 -13.65 -16.78 4.90
N GLY A 361 -12.36 -16.60 4.63
CA GLY A 361 -11.40 -17.71 4.58
C GLY A 361 -11.28 -18.44 5.92
N GLN A 362 -11.23 -17.72 7.04
CA GLN A 362 -11.28 -18.34 8.37
C GLN A 362 -12.55 -19.16 8.61
N GLY A 363 -13.69 -18.77 8.03
CA GLY A 363 -14.92 -19.56 8.04
C GLY A 363 -14.84 -20.79 7.12
N VAL A 364 -14.40 -20.60 5.88
CA VAL A 364 -14.32 -21.66 4.86
C VAL A 364 -13.35 -22.76 5.26
N TYR A 365 -12.18 -22.42 5.79
CA TYR A 365 -11.20 -23.43 6.22
C TYR A 365 -11.68 -24.26 7.43
N LYS A 366 -12.65 -23.77 8.20
CA LYS A 366 -13.26 -24.50 9.32
C LYS A 366 -14.30 -25.53 8.87
N THR A 367 -14.83 -25.43 7.64
CA THR A 367 -15.77 -26.44 7.14
C THR A 367 -15.07 -27.77 6.83
N ASP A 368 -13.73 -27.76 6.72
CA ASP A 368 -12.89 -28.92 6.35
C ASP A 368 -13.25 -29.55 4.99
N GLU A 369 -13.90 -28.77 4.13
CA GLU A 369 -14.31 -29.16 2.77
C GLU A 369 -13.29 -28.67 1.74
N SER A 370 -12.43 -29.57 1.25
CA SER A 370 -11.32 -29.22 0.35
C SER A 370 -11.78 -28.53 -0.94
N ASP A 371 -12.90 -28.96 -1.53
CA ASP A 371 -13.42 -28.37 -2.78
C ASP A 371 -13.90 -26.93 -2.57
N LEU A 372 -14.51 -26.65 -1.41
CA LEU A 372 -14.98 -25.30 -1.07
C LEU A 372 -13.79 -24.37 -0.82
N VAL A 373 -12.76 -24.88 -0.15
CA VAL A 373 -11.49 -24.18 0.09
C VAL A 373 -10.82 -23.84 -1.25
N ASP A 374 -10.81 -24.78 -2.20
CA ASP A 374 -10.26 -24.57 -3.55
C ASP A 374 -11.06 -23.51 -4.34
N PHE A 375 -12.39 -23.58 -4.34
CA PHE A 375 -13.25 -22.58 -4.96
C PHE A 375 -13.07 -21.18 -4.35
N PHE A 376 -12.94 -21.11 -3.02
CA PHE A 376 -12.64 -19.87 -2.32
C PHE A 376 -11.28 -19.30 -2.75
N MET A 377 -10.23 -20.12 -2.84
CA MET A 377 -8.91 -19.65 -3.29
C MET A 377 -8.93 -19.13 -4.73
N ASP A 378 -9.60 -19.83 -5.64
CA ASP A 378 -9.75 -19.36 -7.02
C ASP A 378 -10.47 -18.01 -7.08
N SER A 379 -11.45 -17.80 -6.19
CA SER A 379 -12.15 -16.52 -6.04
C SER A 379 -11.26 -15.41 -5.47
N VAL A 380 -10.40 -15.73 -4.48
CA VAL A 380 -9.41 -14.78 -3.92
C VAL A 380 -8.38 -14.37 -4.97
N VAL A 381 -7.84 -15.32 -5.73
CA VAL A 381 -6.89 -15.01 -6.82
C VAL A 381 -7.55 -14.14 -7.89
N SER A 382 -8.80 -14.44 -8.25
CA SER A 382 -9.57 -13.69 -9.25
C SER A 382 -9.99 -12.27 -8.81
N LEU A 383 -9.96 -11.99 -7.50
CA LEU A 383 -10.18 -10.65 -6.94
C LEU A 383 -9.02 -9.70 -7.30
N GLY A 384 -7.82 -10.26 -7.49
CA GLY A 384 -6.60 -9.54 -7.82
C GLY A 384 -5.73 -9.21 -6.60
N PHE A 385 -4.50 -8.82 -6.89
CA PHE A 385 -3.48 -8.49 -5.91
C PHE A 385 -3.22 -6.97 -5.87
N GLN A 386 -2.83 -6.43 -4.73
CA GLN A 386 -2.45 -5.03 -4.55
C GLN A 386 -0.93 -4.84 -4.70
N PRO A 387 -0.40 -4.41 -5.87
CA PRO A 387 1.04 -4.20 -6.05
C PRO A 387 1.54 -2.94 -5.32
N PRO A 388 2.87 -2.79 -5.10
CA PRO A 388 3.44 -1.67 -4.36
C PRO A 388 3.10 -0.28 -4.91
N ARG A 389 3.00 -0.13 -6.25
CA ARG A 389 2.74 1.12 -6.98
C ARG A 389 3.44 2.35 -6.39
N ILE A 390 4.77 2.30 -6.31
CA ILE A 390 5.58 3.43 -5.82
C ILE A 390 5.47 4.59 -6.82
N ARG A 391 4.95 5.73 -6.37
CA ARG A 391 4.70 6.96 -7.16
C ARG A 391 5.72 8.08 -6.90
N GLY A 392 6.85 7.76 -6.26
CA GLY A 392 7.88 8.72 -5.87
C GLY A 392 7.82 9.09 -4.39
N VAL A 393 8.47 10.19 -4.01
CA VAL A 393 8.54 10.70 -2.64
C VAL A 393 7.84 12.06 -2.55
N GLY A 394 7.00 12.26 -1.53
CA GLY A 394 6.32 13.53 -1.30
C GLY A 394 7.20 14.62 -0.67
N ASP A 395 6.70 15.86 -0.63
CA ASP A 395 7.37 16.97 0.08
C ASP A 395 7.42 16.78 1.60
N ASP A 396 6.67 15.82 2.13
CA ASP A 396 6.71 15.28 3.49
C ASP A 396 7.81 14.22 3.70
N TRP A 397 8.61 13.95 2.66
CA TRP A 397 9.73 13.01 2.62
C TRP A 397 9.29 11.54 2.75
N GLN A 398 8.00 11.24 2.66
CA GLN A 398 7.49 9.88 2.70
C GLN A 398 7.40 9.28 1.30
N VAL A 399 7.73 7.99 1.20
CA VAL A 399 7.55 7.24 -0.05
C VAL A 399 6.05 7.05 -0.29
N ARG A 400 5.55 7.55 -1.42
CA ARG A 400 4.15 7.39 -1.83
C ARG A 400 3.98 6.02 -2.48
N SER A 401 3.41 5.08 -1.75
CA SER A 401 3.12 3.72 -2.21
C SER A 401 1.65 3.33 -1.98
N ASN A 402 1.25 2.16 -2.48
CA ASN A 402 -0.07 1.60 -2.25
C ASN A 402 -0.20 1.15 -0.78
N PRO A 403 -1.06 1.80 0.04
CA PRO A 403 -1.17 1.49 1.46
C PRO A 403 -1.73 0.08 1.71
N SER A 404 -2.41 -0.52 0.74
CA SER A 404 -2.99 -1.85 0.87
C SER A 404 -2.04 -2.98 0.46
N HIS A 405 -0.84 -2.68 -0.05
CA HIS A 405 0.11 -3.70 -0.52
C HIS A 405 0.52 -4.65 0.61
N ILE A 406 1.03 -4.12 1.71
CA ILE A 406 1.49 -4.93 2.85
C ILE A 406 0.33 -5.69 3.50
N GLN A 407 -0.84 -5.06 3.60
CA GLN A 407 -2.03 -5.71 4.14
C GLN A 407 -2.49 -6.87 3.25
N ASN A 408 -2.37 -6.76 1.92
CA ASN A 408 -2.70 -7.85 1.01
C ASN A 408 -1.77 -9.04 1.21
N ILE A 409 -0.47 -8.80 1.36
CA ILE A 409 0.52 -9.86 1.64
C ILE A 409 0.15 -10.57 2.95
N ARG A 410 -0.07 -9.81 4.02
CA ARG A 410 -0.47 -10.34 5.34
C ARG A 410 -1.73 -11.18 5.23
N THR A 411 -2.79 -10.67 4.60
CA THR A 411 -4.04 -11.40 4.43
C THR A 411 -3.83 -12.73 3.70
N TRP A 412 -3.06 -12.76 2.61
CA TRP A 412 -2.83 -14.00 1.87
C TRP A 412 -1.93 -14.98 2.64
N MET A 413 -0.92 -14.48 3.36
CA MET A 413 -0.10 -15.30 4.26
C MET A 413 -0.95 -15.91 5.37
N GLU A 414 -1.81 -15.12 6.04
CA GLU A 414 -2.70 -15.61 7.09
C GLU A 414 -3.66 -16.68 6.59
N LEU A 415 -4.18 -16.56 5.37
CA LEU A 415 -5.01 -17.61 4.77
C LEU A 415 -4.22 -18.90 4.52
N ILE A 416 -2.97 -18.78 4.06
CA ILE A 416 -2.08 -19.94 3.88
C ILE A 416 -1.76 -20.60 5.22
N GLU A 417 -1.52 -19.81 6.28
CA GLU A 417 -1.20 -20.28 7.63
C GLU A 417 -2.29 -21.19 8.21
N LEU A 418 -3.57 -21.04 7.80
CA LEU A 418 -4.68 -21.85 8.29
C LEU A 418 -4.51 -23.34 7.96
N LYS A 419 -4.19 -23.68 6.70
CA LYS A 419 -3.92 -25.06 6.25
C LYS A 419 -2.92 -25.03 5.07
N PRO A 420 -1.60 -24.89 5.31
CA PRO A 420 -0.61 -24.68 4.24
C PRO A 420 -0.64 -25.74 3.12
N LYS A 421 -0.89 -27.00 3.48
CA LYS A 421 -1.02 -28.13 2.54
C LYS A 421 -2.12 -27.94 1.49
N TRP A 422 -3.25 -27.32 1.87
CA TRP A 422 -4.38 -27.05 0.98
C TRP A 422 -4.17 -25.76 0.19
N SER A 423 -3.36 -24.84 0.71
CA SER A 423 -3.17 -23.51 0.15
C SER A 423 -2.13 -23.38 -0.96
N LYS A 424 -1.68 -24.48 -1.56
CA LYS A 424 -0.63 -24.48 -2.60
C LYS A 424 -0.94 -23.53 -3.78
N LYS A 425 -2.19 -23.45 -4.23
CA LYS A 425 -2.63 -22.54 -5.30
C LYS A 425 -2.46 -21.07 -4.91
N LEU A 426 -2.90 -20.70 -3.71
CA LEU A 426 -2.75 -19.33 -3.19
C LEU A 426 -1.28 -19.00 -2.93
N PHE A 427 -0.50 -19.96 -2.44
CA PHE A 427 0.95 -19.87 -2.24
C PHE A 427 1.66 -19.52 -3.55
N SER A 428 1.40 -20.30 -4.59
CA SER A 428 1.93 -20.12 -5.94
C SER A 428 1.54 -18.76 -6.52
N SER A 429 0.28 -18.35 -6.35
CA SER A 429 -0.22 -17.05 -6.81
C SER A 429 0.48 -15.88 -6.10
N LEU A 430 0.69 -15.98 -4.78
CA LEU A 430 1.42 -14.97 -4.01
C LEU A 430 2.86 -14.83 -4.51
N ILE A 431 3.58 -15.96 -4.66
CA ILE A 431 4.95 -15.99 -5.19
C ILE A 431 5.02 -15.28 -6.54
N ILE A 432 4.12 -15.62 -7.47
CA ILE A 432 4.10 -15.03 -8.82
C ILE A 432 3.84 -13.52 -8.76
N HIS A 433 2.84 -13.07 -8.00
CA HIS A 433 2.53 -11.64 -7.87
C HIS A 433 3.70 -10.83 -7.31
N LEU A 434 4.35 -11.33 -6.26
CA LEU A 434 5.52 -10.68 -5.64
C LEU A 434 6.73 -10.70 -6.57
N ALA A 435 6.98 -11.82 -7.26
CA ALA A 435 8.08 -11.94 -8.21
C ALA A 435 7.92 -10.99 -9.41
N LEU A 436 6.69 -10.82 -9.91
CA LEU A 436 6.41 -9.96 -11.07
C LEU A 436 6.28 -8.48 -10.71
N SER A 437 5.68 -8.14 -9.56
CA SER A 437 5.34 -6.75 -9.21
C SER A 437 6.30 -6.11 -8.21
N GLY A 438 7.15 -6.91 -7.56
CA GLY A 438 8.05 -6.49 -6.49
C GLY A 438 7.36 -6.38 -5.13
N VAL A 439 8.17 -6.09 -4.12
CA VAL A 439 7.77 -5.99 -2.72
C VAL A 439 8.25 -4.67 -2.14
N PHE A 440 7.39 -3.98 -1.39
CA PHE A 440 7.77 -2.79 -0.63
C PHE A 440 7.37 -2.96 0.83
N ILE A 441 8.37 -2.96 1.72
CA ILE A 441 8.22 -3.10 3.17
C ILE A 441 9.04 -2.02 3.84
N LYS A 442 8.42 -1.31 4.79
CA LYS A 442 9.10 -0.39 5.70
C LYS A 442 9.56 -1.16 6.93
N ASP A 443 10.67 -0.76 7.53
CA ASP A 443 11.12 -1.35 8.80
C ASP A 443 10.06 -1.21 9.90
N THR A 444 9.32 -0.09 9.86
CA THR A 444 8.24 0.22 10.79
C THR A 444 7.02 -0.69 10.64
N ASP A 445 6.92 -1.46 9.56
CA ASP A 445 5.84 -2.44 9.39
C ASP A 445 6.01 -3.62 10.34
N LEU A 446 7.21 -3.84 10.92
CA LEU A 446 7.54 -4.96 11.80
C LEU A 446 7.22 -6.33 11.17
N PHE A 447 7.45 -6.44 9.86
CA PHE A 447 7.19 -7.64 9.08
C PHE A 447 7.92 -8.93 9.57
N PRO A 448 9.07 -8.87 10.28
CA PRO A 448 9.62 -10.04 10.94
C PRO A 448 8.61 -10.79 11.83
N ARG A 449 7.67 -10.10 12.48
CA ARG A 449 6.58 -10.72 13.26
C ARG A 449 5.67 -11.59 12.40
N ASP A 450 5.33 -11.10 11.21
CA ASP A 450 4.48 -11.81 10.25
C ASP A 450 5.19 -13.09 9.74
N ILE A 451 6.50 -13.01 9.47
CA ILE A 451 7.32 -14.18 9.10
C ILE A 451 7.37 -15.19 10.24
N THR A 452 7.66 -14.75 11.47
CA THR A 452 7.68 -15.64 12.64
C THR A 452 6.34 -16.36 12.84
N ARG A 453 5.21 -15.64 12.74
CA ARG A 453 3.88 -16.25 12.82
C ARG A 453 3.70 -17.31 11.73
N PHE A 454 4.10 -16.99 10.49
CA PHE A 454 4.04 -17.92 9.36
C PHE A 454 4.87 -19.19 9.59
N LEU A 455 6.11 -19.06 10.09
CA LEU A 455 7.00 -20.20 10.38
C LEU A 455 6.54 -21.07 11.55
N ASN A 456 5.57 -20.58 12.34
CA ASN A 456 4.92 -21.35 13.40
C ASN A 456 3.66 -22.09 12.93
N SER A 457 3.32 -22.04 11.64
CA SER A 457 2.31 -22.92 11.02
C SER A 457 2.92 -24.25 10.54
N ASP A 458 2.08 -25.23 10.15
CA ASP A 458 2.53 -26.53 9.62
C ASP A 458 3.07 -26.41 8.18
N ILE A 459 4.25 -25.80 8.06
CA ILE A 459 4.92 -25.54 6.77
C ILE A 459 5.65 -26.77 6.21
N ARG A 460 5.79 -27.85 6.97
CA ARG A 460 6.58 -29.04 6.57
C ARG A 460 6.12 -29.63 5.22
N PRO A 461 4.81 -29.80 4.94
CA PRO A 461 4.33 -30.36 3.65
C PRO A 461 4.56 -29.45 2.44
N VAL A 462 4.89 -28.17 2.67
CA VAL A 462 5.05 -27.14 1.63
C VAL A 462 6.36 -26.36 1.80
N TYR A 463 7.36 -26.97 2.47
CA TYR A 463 8.58 -26.26 2.87
C TYR A 463 9.33 -25.64 1.69
N ASN A 464 9.36 -26.31 0.54
CA ASN A 464 9.95 -25.77 -0.67
C ASN A 464 9.26 -24.45 -1.12
N LEU A 465 7.92 -24.44 -1.18
CA LEU A 465 7.16 -23.23 -1.50
C LEU A 465 7.38 -22.14 -0.44
N THR A 466 7.43 -22.51 0.84
CA THR A 466 7.77 -21.60 1.93
C THR A 466 9.11 -20.93 1.66
N LYS A 467 10.17 -21.67 1.34
CA LYS A 467 11.46 -21.06 1.00
C LYS A 467 11.36 -20.14 -0.22
N GLN A 468 10.66 -20.54 -1.27
CA GLN A 468 10.48 -19.71 -2.46
C GLN A 468 9.82 -18.35 -2.14
N LEU A 469 8.72 -18.36 -1.39
CA LEU A 469 8.03 -17.15 -0.94
C LEU A 469 8.92 -16.30 -0.02
N MET A 470 9.50 -16.95 0.99
CA MET A 470 10.31 -16.31 2.01
C MET A 470 11.51 -15.57 1.41
N ARG A 471 12.15 -16.12 0.37
CA ARG A 471 13.25 -15.45 -0.36
C ARG A 471 12.87 -14.13 -1.02
N LEU A 472 11.58 -13.89 -1.31
CA LEU A 472 11.12 -12.66 -1.96
C LEU A 472 11.03 -11.47 -0.98
N PHE A 473 11.04 -11.72 0.33
CA PHE A 473 10.87 -10.67 1.33
C PHE A 473 12.19 -10.02 1.73
N PRO A 474 12.33 -8.68 1.56
CA PRO A 474 13.50 -7.93 2.02
C PRO A 474 13.36 -7.57 3.51
N ALA A 475 13.23 -8.56 4.39
CA ALA A 475 12.89 -8.37 5.80
C ALA A 475 13.81 -9.12 6.80
N TYR A 476 14.85 -9.81 6.34
CA TYR A 476 15.74 -10.63 7.17
C TYR A 476 16.87 -9.83 7.82
N PHE A 477 16.50 -8.75 8.49
CA PHE A 477 17.36 -7.93 9.31
C PHE A 477 16.82 -7.90 10.74
N ASN A 478 17.72 -7.83 11.72
CA ASN A 478 17.35 -7.78 13.12
C ASN A 478 17.19 -6.33 13.60
N ASP A 479 17.93 -5.39 13.03
CA ASP A 479 17.90 -3.97 13.40
C ASP A 479 16.79 -3.19 12.68
N ILE A 480 15.88 -2.58 13.45
CA ILE A 480 14.81 -1.71 12.97
C ILE A 480 15.35 -0.30 12.80
N GLY A 481 15.25 0.25 11.58
CA GLY A 481 15.80 1.56 11.24
C GLY A 481 17.32 1.53 11.01
N ALA A 482 17.94 2.71 10.89
CA ALA A 482 19.39 2.81 10.82
C ALA A 482 19.99 2.88 12.24
N GLU A 483 20.64 1.81 12.68
CA GLU A 483 21.42 1.76 13.92
C GLU A 483 22.83 1.20 13.65
N GLY A 484 23.71 1.29 14.66
CA GLY A 484 25.10 0.84 14.56
C GLY A 484 25.89 1.49 13.42
N GLU A 485 26.70 0.68 12.73
CA GLU A 485 27.59 1.14 11.65
C GLU A 485 26.84 1.86 10.51
N LEU A 486 25.62 1.42 10.20
CA LEU A 486 24.80 2.01 9.14
C LEU A 486 24.43 3.46 9.48
N ARG A 487 24.14 3.74 10.76
CA ARG A 487 23.86 5.09 11.26
C ARG A 487 25.12 5.95 11.27
N ASP A 488 26.25 5.38 11.68
CA ASP A 488 27.51 6.09 11.80
C ASP A 488 28.03 6.52 10.43
N ILE A 489 28.10 5.59 9.47
CA ILE A 489 28.61 5.88 8.12
C ILE A 489 27.72 6.87 7.36
N SER A 490 26.39 6.74 7.48
CA SER A 490 25.44 7.65 6.84
C SER A 490 25.44 9.04 7.47
N THR A 491 25.73 9.14 8.77
CA THR A 491 25.91 10.44 9.44
C THR A 491 27.23 11.09 9.02
N LYS A 492 28.31 10.31 9.01
CA LYS A 492 29.65 10.79 8.68
C LYS A 492 29.73 11.31 7.24
N ILE A 493 29.15 10.61 6.26
CA ILE A 493 29.15 11.06 4.86
C ILE A 493 28.42 12.40 4.64
N ASP A 494 27.37 12.67 5.42
CA ASP A 494 26.63 13.95 5.42
C ASP A 494 27.44 15.05 6.14
N GLU A 495 28.06 14.72 7.27
CA GLU A 495 28.82 15.66 8.11
C GLU A 495 30.13 16.13 7.50
N VAL A 496 30.84 15.28 6.75
CA VAL A 496 32.07 15.71 6.05
C VAL A 496 31.80 16.80 5.00
N CYS A 497 30.55 16.89 4.51
CA CYS A 497 30.10 17.97 3.64
C CYS A 497 29.43 19.13 4.39
N LEU A 498 29.53 19.17 5.73
CA LEU A 498 28.83 20.11 6.61
C LEU A 498 27.31 20.14 6.38
N ARG A 499 26.73 19.01 5.95
CA ARG A 499 25.31 18.85 5.60
C ARG A 499 24.81 19.79 4.50
N LYS A 500 25.72 20.25 3.64
CA LYS A 500 25.43 21.17 2.53
C LYS A 500 25.15 20.47 1.20
N ASP A 501 25.44 19.17 1.09
CA ASP A 501 25.08 18.35 -0.06
C ASP A 501 23.61 17.90 0.07
N PRO A 502 22.66 18.44 -0.74
CA PRO A 502 21.25 18.13 -0.59
C PRO A 502 20.93 16.65 -0.84
N LEU A 503 21.67 16.00 -1.74
CA LEU A 503 21.42 14.60 -2.12
C LEU A 503 21.86 13.65 -1.00
N VAL A 504 23.08 13.82 -0.49
CA VAL A 504 23.60 13.01 0.60
C VAL A 504 22.82 13.27 1.90
N HIS A 505 22.45 14.53 2.16
CA HIS A 505 21.62 14.86 3.31
C HIS A 505 20.26 14.17 3.27
N PHE A 506 19.61 14.18 2.10
CA PHE A 506 18.35 13.47 1.88
C PHE A 506 18.52 11.95 2.04
N LEU A 507 19.55 11.36 1.44
CA LEU A 507 19.87 9.93 1.57
C LEU A 507 19.99 9.51 3.04
N ARG A 508 20.76 10.26 3.84
CA ARG A 508 20.89 10.00 5.29
C ARG A 508 19.52 10.03 5.97
N LYS A 509 18.72 11.06 5.71
CA LYS A 509 17.41 11.24 6.36
C LYS A 509 16.44 10.12 5.98
N GLN A 510 16.41 9.71 4.71
CA GLN A 510 15.66 8.54 4.26
C GLN A 510 16.10 7.27 5.01
N SER A 511 17.41 7.04 5.12
CA SER A 511 17.95 5.89 5.85
C SER A 511 17.57 5.89 7.33
N HIS A 512 17.41 7.07 7.98
CA HIS A 512 17.15 7.18 9.42
C HIS A 512 15.67 7.24 9.81
N VAL A 513 14.82 7.79 8.94
CA VAL A 513 13.44 8.17 9.28
C VAL A 513 12.41 7.30 8.57
N GLU A 514 12.67 6.90 7.32
CA GLU A 514 11.75 6.15 6.46
C GLU A 514 12.46 4.90 5.89
N SER A 515 13.16 4.16 6.76
CA SER A 515 13.94 2.99 6.36
C SER A 515 13.05 1.94 5.71
N SER A 516 13.39 1.57 4.48
CA SER A 516 12.68 0.58 3.67
C SER A 516 13.61 0.00 2.61
N ASN A 517 13.21 -1.11 2.00
CA ASN A 517 13.99 -1.74 0.92
C ASN A 517 14.15 -0.86 -0.33
N HIS A 518 13.38 0.24 -0.44
CA HIS A 518 13.51 1.22 -1.53
C HIS A 518 14.83 2.00 -1.50
N ILE A 519 15.48 2.09 -0.33
CA ILE A 519 16.73 2.85 -0.12
C ILE A 519 17.88 2.33 -0.98
N ILE A 520 17.90 1.03 -1.31
CA ILE A 520 18.91 0.45 -2.20
C ILE A 520 18.84 1.12 -3.57
N GLY A 521 17.63 1.30 -4.11
CA GLY A 521 17.44 1.96 -5.41
C GLY A 521 17.86 3.43 -5.39
N LEU A 522 17.62 4.14 -4.28
CA LEU A 522 18.12 5.51 -4.10
C LEU A 522 19.65 5.52 -4.06
N MET A 523 20.28 4.62 -3.29
CA MET A 523 21.74 4.51 -3.19
C MET A 523 22.40 4.18 -4.54
N GLU A 524 21.84 3.24 -5.30
CA GLU A 524 22.27 2.94 -6.66
C GLU A 524 22.09 4.14 -7.59
N GLY A 525 20.99 4.87 -7.46
CA GLY A 525 20.73 6.11 -8.18
C GLY A 525 21.78 7.19 -7.87
N VAL A 526 22.18 7.33 -6.59
CA VAL A 526 23.24 8.27 -6.16
C VAL A 526 24.57 7.91 -6.78
N LEU A 527 24.99 6.64 -6.71
CA LEU A 527 26.24 6.17 -7.31
C LEU A 527 26.23 6.30 -8.85
N GLN A 528 25.10 6.00 -9.48
CA GLN A 528 24.94 6.18 -10.93
C GLN A 528 24.96 7.65 -11.34
N PHE A 529 24.40 8.54 -10.53
CA PHE A 529 24.51 9.99 -10.71
C PHE A 529 25.97 10.45 -10.57
N TRP A 530 26.70 10.01 -9.54
CA TRP A 530 28.14 10.32 -9.42
C TRP A 530 28.93 9.78 -10.61
N ARG A 531 28.60 8.59 -11.12
CA ARG A 531 29.24 8.00 -12.30
C ARG A 531 28.99 8.80 -13.58
N THR A 532 27.77 9.28 -13.80
CA THR A 532 27.33 9.83 -15.11
C THR A 532 27.15 11.34 -15.14
N LYS A 533 27.07 11.99 -13.98
CA LYS A 533 26.60 13.37 -13.78
C LYS A 533 25.17 13.65 -14.26
N ASN A 534 24.42 12.62 -14.67
CA ASN A 534 23.04 12.77 -15.12
C ASN A 534 22.07 12.48 -13.96
N LYS A 535 21.32 13.48 -13.52
CA LYS A 535 20.43 13.33 -12.36
C LYS A 535 19.08 12.70 -12.68
N ASN A 536 18.69 12.49 -13.94
CA ASN A 536 17.35 12.00 -14.32
C ASN A 536 16.99 10.67 -13.66
N GLY A 537 17.97 9.79 -13.41
CA GLY A 537 17.74 8.53 -12.70
C GLY A 537 17.28 8.68 -11.25
N LEU A 538 17.49 9.85 -10.63
CA LEU A 538 17.11 10.16 -9.25
C LEU A 538 15.66 10.63 -9.10
N GLU A 539 15.01 11.09 -10.17
CA GLU A 539 13.69 11.74 -10.13
C GLU A 539 12.65 10.90 -9.39
N ARG A 540 12.64 9.59 -9.63
CA ARG A 540 11.69 8.66 -9.00
C ARG A 540 11.93 8.40 -7.50
N TYR A 541 13.08 8.81 -6.97
CA TYR A 541 13.50 8.55 -5.59
C TYR A 541 13.53 9.83 -4.74
N LEU A 542 13.30 10.99 -5.35
CA LEU A 542 13.44 12.29 -4.70
C LEU A 542 12.14 13.10 -4.78
N PRO A 543 11.85 13.91 -3.75
CA PRO A 543 10.84 14.95 -3.87
C PRO A 543 11.24 15.98 -4.95
N PRO A 544 10.27 16.60 -5.66
CA PRO A 544 10.56 17.56 -6.71
C PRO A 544 11.47 18.72 -6.24
N ASN A 545 11.23 19.23 -5.02
CA ASN A 545 12.01 20.33 -4.46
C ASN A 545 13.51 19.99 -4.26
N ILE A 546 13.83 18.77 -3.82
CA ILE A 546 15.22 18.29 -3.65
C ILE A 546 15.85 18.02 -5.03
N PHE A 547 15.11 17.40 -5.95
CA PHE A 547 15.59 17.12 -7.30
C PHE A 547 16.06 18.39 -8.05
N HIS A 548 15.33 19.50 -7.89
CA HIS A 548 15.71 20.79 -8.48
C HIS A 548 16.94 21.42 -7.83
N GLN A 549 17.19 21.18 -6.54
CA GLN A 549 18.37 21.71 -5.82
C GLN A 549 19.68 21.00 -6.23
N ILE A 550 19.60 19.77 -6.73
CA ILE A 550 20.77 18.99 -7.14
C ILE A 550 21.36 19.58 -8.43
N ARG A 551 22.64 19.97 -8.35
CA ARG A 551 23.45 20.42 -9.49
C ARG A 551 24.23 19.25 -10.06
N GLU A 552 24.35 19.18 -11.38
CA GLU A 552 25.10 18.13 -12.10
C GLU A 552 26.62 18.35 -12.08
N GLN A 553 27.06 19.54 -11.67
CA GLN A 553 28.46 19.94 -11.54
C GLN A 553 28.66 20.71 -10.24
N GLY A 554 29.91 20.77 -9.77
CA GLY A 554 30.31 21.49 -8.58
C GLY A 554 31.01 20.61 -7.54
N PRO A 555 31.30 21.18 -6.35
CA PRO A 555 32.19 20.58 -5.37
C PRO A 555 31.70 19.25 -4.79
N TYR A 556 30.40 18.95 -4.90
CA TYR A 556 29.84 17.71 -4.39
C TYR A 556 29.79 16.57 -5.42
N VAL A 557 30.08 16.86 -6.70
CA VAL A 557 29.90 15.91 -7.82
C VAL A 557 31.19 15.69 -8.60
N ASP A 558 31.95 16.74 -8.91
CA ASP A 558 33.06 16.63 -9.85
C ASP A 558 34.20 15.72 -9.34
N GLY A 559 34.58 15.86 -8.07
CA GLY A 559 35.63 15.04 -7.47
C GLY A 559 35.22 13.57 -7.33
N VAL A 560 34.05 13.31 -6.73
CA VAL A 560 33.53 11.92 -6.57
C VAL A 560 33.30 11.23 -7.91
N HIS A 561 32.95 11.96 -8.97
CA HIS A 561 32.84 11.42 -10.32
C HIS A 561 34.16 10.89 -10.86
N VAL A 562 35.26 11.65 -10.69
CA VAL A 562 36.60 11.23 -11.11
C VAL A 562 37.01 9.99 -10.33
N VAL A 563 36.92 10.03 -9.01
CA VAL A 563 37.30 8.90 -8.13
C VAL A 563 36.53 7.64 -8.49
N LEU A 564 35.21 7.74 -8.64
CA LEU A 564 34.36 6.58 -8.91
C LEU A 564 34.63 5.97 -10.29
N ASN A 565 34.78 6.78 -11.33
CA ASN A 565 35.06 6.24 -12.67
C ASN A 565 36.45 5.60 -12.75
N THR A 566 37.47 6.22 -12.15
CA THR A 566 38.81 5.62 -12.11
C THR A 566 38.82 4.31 -11.33
N LEU A 567 38.07 4.20 -10.24
CA LEU A 567 37.89 2.95 -9.51
C LEU A 567 37.21 1.89 -10.37
N LEU A 568 36.09 2.23 -11.03
CA LEU A 568 35.33 1.32 -11.87
C LEU A 568 36.17 0.79 -13.05
N GLU A 569 36.95 1.65 -13.69
CA GLU A 569 37.86 1.28 -14.78
C GLU A 569 38.97 0.33 -14.30
N LYS A 570 39.62 0.65 -13.17
CA LYS A 570 40.69 -0.16 -12.58
C LYS A 570 40.22 -1.57 -12.20
N GLU A 571 38.97 -1.69 -11.76
CA GLU A 571 38.36 -2.97 -11.36
C GLU A 571 37.62 -3.69 -12.50
N GLY A 572 37.52 -3.08 -13.69
CA GLY A 572 36.76 -3.67 -14.81
C GLY A 572 35.25 -3.76 -14.55
N ILE A 573 34.69 -2.89 -13.71
CA ILE A 573 33.29 -2.94 -13.29
C ILE A 573 32.41 -2.13 -14.24
N GLY A 574 31.57 -2.82 -15.02
CA GLY A 574 30.66 -2.18 -15.98
C GLY A 574 29.38 -1.57 -15.36
N ARG A 575 28.95 -2.02 -14.18
CA ARG A 575 27.69 -1.61 -13.51
C ARG A 575 27.92 -1.36 -12.02
N ILE A 576 27.18 -0.43 -11.43
CA ILE A 576 27.30 -0.03 -10.02
C ILE A 576 27.19 -1.22 -9.05
N GLN A 577 26.35 -2.22 -9.38
CA GLN A 577 26.20 -3.43 -8.56
C GLN A 577 27.52 -4.19 -8.36
N GLY A 578 28.47 -4.09 -9.30
CA GLY A 578 29.79 -4.72 -9.16
C GLY A 578 30.64 -4.10 -8.05
N LEU A 579 30.29 -2.93 -7.50
CA LEU A 579 30.98 -2.36 -6.34
C LEU A 579 30.81 -3.22 -5.08
N LEU A 580 29.76 -4.06 -5.01
CA LEU A 580 29.51 -4.95 -3.87
C LEU A 580 30.58 -6.04 -3.73
N SER A 581 31.26 -6.43 -4.81
CA SER A 581 32.28 -7.48 -4.78
C SER A 581 33.67 -6.98 -4.36
N ILE A 582 33.85 -5.67 -4.16
CA ILE A 582 35.14 -5.10 -3.76
C ILE A 582 35.35 -5.35 -2.26
N ASP A 583 36.45 -6.01 -1.90
CA ASP A 583 36.85 -6.19 -0.49
C ASP A 583 37.11 -4.84 0.19
N GLU A 584 36.66 -4.67 1.43
CA GLU A 584 36.71 -3.38 2.15
C GLU A 584 38.14 -2.94 2.48
N LYS A 585 39.05 -3.87 2.78
CA LYS A 585 40.47 -3.56 3.03
C LYS A 585 41.14 -3.11 1.74
N LYS A 586 40.87 -3.82 0.65
CA LYS A 586 41.36 -3.44 -0.70
C LYS A 586 40.76 -2.12 -1.18
N LEU A 587 39.52 -1.80 -0.83
CA LEU A 587 38.86 -0.56 -1.22
C LEU A 587 39.66 0.66 -0.74
N ARG A 588 40.04 0.69 0.55
CA ARG A 588 40.85 1.77 1.14
C ARG A 588 42.19 1.98 0.44
N GLU A 589 42.88 0.89 0.14
CA GLU A 589 44.18 0.95 -0.56
C GLU A 589 44.04 1.42 -2.02
N ARG A 590 42.93 1.06 -2.68
CA ARG A 590 42.71 1.34 -4.10
C ARG A 590 42.15 2.73 -4.37
N VAL A 591 41.40 3.27 -3.42
CA VAL A 591 40.83 4.62 -3.46
C VAL A 591 41.90 5.66 -3.09
N ASN A 592 42.84 5.35 -2.19
CA ASN A 592 43.94 6.24 -1.83
C ASN A 592 45.00 6.36 -2.95
N GLY A 593 45.32 7.59 -3.35
CA GLY A 593 46.43 7.88 -4.27
C GLY A 593 46.05 8.00 -5.76
N LEU A 594 44.76 8.04 -6.10
CA LEU A 594 44.35 8.36 -7.47
C LEU A 594 44.62 9.86 -7.77
N PRO A 595 44.96 10.22 -9.01
CA PRO A 595 45.13 11.62 -9.40
C PRO A 595 43.77 12.30 -9.71
N GLY A 596 43.62 13.58 -9.38
CA GLY A 596 42.51 14.42 -9.88
C GLY A 596 41.33 14.67 -8.93
N ALA A 597 41.39 14.24 -7.66
CA ALA A 597 40.35 14.52 -6.65
C ALA A 597 40.93 14.85 -5.27
N SER A 598 40.12 15.48 -4.41
CA SER A 598 40.54 15.84 -3.05
C SER A 598 40.47 14.65 -2.11
N ARG A 599 41.16 14.72 -0.96
CA ARG A 599 41.04 13.72 0.11
C ARG A 599 39.59 13.51 0.55
N LEU A 600 38.80 14.58 0.58
CA LEU A 600 37.38 14.53 0.93
C LEU A 600 36.57 13.69 -0.06
N ASP A 601 36.87 13.77 -1.36
CA ASP A 601 36.17 12.99 -2.39
C ASP A 601 36.44 11.49 -2.24
N TYR A 602 37.69 11.12 -1.92
CA TYR A 602 38.07 9.74 -1.61
C TYR A 602 37.28 9.19 -0.42
N GLU A 603 37.28 9.92 0.69
CA GLU A 603 36.54 9.53 1.90
C GLU A 603 35.03 9.41 1.62
N ARG A 604 34.45 10.29 0.80
CA ARG A 604 33.04 10.21 0.41
C ARG A 604 32.73 8.99 -0.44
N VAL A 605 33.56 8.65 -1.43
CA VAL A 605 33.35 7.46 -2.26
C VAL A 605 33.52 6.18 -1.45
N GLU A 606 34.53 6.11 -0.58
CA GLU A 606 34.72 4.99 0.34
C GLU A 606 33.48 4.80 1.23
N MET A 607 33.02 5.86 1.89
CA MET A 607 31.84 5.80 2.75
C MET A 607 30.56 5.47 1.98
N ALA A 608 30.40 5.97 0.75
CA ALA A 608 29.24 5.67 -0.09
C ALA A 608 29.18 4.19 -0.49
N ILE A 609 30.32 3.59 -0.82
CA ILE A 609 30.40 2.16 -1.14
C ILE A 609 30.17 1.32 0.13
N GLY A 610 30.76 1.69 1.27
CA GLY A 610 30.49 1.04 2.55
C GLY A 610 29.01 1.12 2.94
N LEU A 611 28.39 2.30 2.81
CA LEU A 611 26.96 2.48 3.05
C LEU A 611 26.12 1.63 2.09
N TYR A 612 26.49 1.55 0.82
CA TYR A 612 25.79 0.71 -0.16
C TYR A 612 25.84 -0.77 0.23
N LYS A 613 27.00 -1.29 0.65
CA LYS A 613 27.13 -2.68 1.13
C LYS A 613 26.26 -2.96 2.36
N LEU A 614 26.27 -2.08 3.35
CA LEU A 614 25.46 -2.24 4.58
C LEU A 614 23.96 -2.20 4.28
N LEU A 615 23.51 -1.24 3.45
CA LEU A 615 22.11 -1.17 3.01
C LEU A 615 21.71 -2.43 2.21
N PHE A 616 22.59 -2.91 1.35
CA PHE A 616 22.35 -4.10 0.55
C PHE A 616 22.29 -5.36 1.42
N GLN A 617 23.20 -5.53 2.38
CA GLN A 617 23.19 -6.65 3.34
C GLN A 617 21.94 -6.65 4.23
N LYS A 618 21.43 -5.47 4.58
CA LYS A 618 20.23 -5.33 5.39
C LYS A 618 19.00 -5.89 4.67
N TYR A 619 18.78 -5.51 3.42
CA TYR A 619 17.55 -5.85 2.69
C TYR A 619 17.69 -7.01 1.69
N ASN A 620 18.90 -7.55 1.49
CA ASN A 620 19.17 -8.65 0.57
C ASN A 620 19.83 -9.85 1.30
N LEU A 621 19.68 -11.03 0.71
CA LEU A 621 20.12 -12.31 1.26
C LEU A 621 21.52 -12.72 0.78
N GLN A 622 22.17 -11.90 -0.04
CA GLN A 622 23.51 -12.19 -0.55
C GLN A 622 24.58 -12.07 0.54
N PHE A 623 25.63 -12.88 0.37
CA PHE A 623 26.71 -13.05 1.32
C PHE A 623 27.85 -12.06 1.06
N THR A 624 27.72 -10.83 1.56
CA THR A 624 28.75 -9.78 1.40
C THR A 624 29.71 -9.71 2.60
N GLU A 625 29.21 -9.64 3.85
CA GLU A 625 30.06 -9.47 5.05
C GLU A 625 29.49 -10.22 6.28
N ILE A 626 30.14 -11.30 6.69
CA ILE A 626 29.61 -12.29 7.66
C ILE A 626 29.85 -11.89 9.12
N GLU A 627 31.02 -11.33 9.42
CA GLU A 627 31.52 -11.27 10.79
C GLU A 627 30.65 -10.39 11.69
N GLY A 628 30.20 -9.24 11.19
CA GLY A 628 29.26 -8.37 11.89
C GLY A 628 27.91 -9.05 12.14
N TYR A 629 27.34 -9.67 11.10
CA TYR A 629 26.05 -10.36 11.20
C TYR A 629 26.09 -11.56 12.16
N LEU A 630 27.11 -12.41 12.08
CA LEU A 630 27.24 -13.56 12.99
C LEU A 630 27.44 -13.13 14.43
N SER A 631 28.08 -11.99 14.67
CA SER A 631 28.26 -11.47 16.04
C SER A 631 26.93 -11.06 16.66
N GLN A 632 26.01 -10.48 15.89
CA GLN A 632 24.64 -10.17 16.36
C GLN A 632 23.83 -11.43 16.71
N LEU A 633 24.15 -12.57 16.09
CA LEU A 633 23.43 -13.83 16.28
C LEU A 633 23.95 -14.71 17.43
N GLN A 634 25.06 -14.37 18.08
CA GLN A 634 25.69 -15.24 19.09
C GLN A 634 24.81 -15.56 20.30
N SER A 635 23.85 -14.71 20.65
CA SER A 635 22.97 -14.86 21.82
C SER A 635 21.55 -15.34 21.51
N THR A 636 21.26 -15.80 20.28
CA THR A 636 19.89 -16.08 19.83
C THR A 636 19.44 -17.53 20.01
N GLY A 637 20.32 -18.42 20.49
CA GLY A 637 20.02 -19.85 20.68
C GLY A 637 20.19 -20.71 19.42
N LEU A 638 20.78 -20.13 18.36
CA LEU A 638 21.15 -20.84 17.14
C LEU A 638 22.20 -21.96 17.37
N PRO A 639 22.33 -22.91 16.44
CA PRO A 639 23.41 -23.88 16.45
C PRO A 639 24.77 -23.19 16.54
N ASP A 640 25.73 -23.81 17.22
CA ASP A 640 27.05 -23.24 17.52
C ASP A 640 27.66 -22.47 16.33
N ILE A 641 27.72 -21.15 16.45
CA ILE A 641 28.26 -20.25 15.43
C ILE A 641 29.76 -20.50 15.24
N GLY A 642 30.46 -21.04 16.24
CA GLY A 642 31.83 -21.52 16.11
C GLY A 642 31.98 -22.57 15.02
N GLU A 643 31.08 -23.56 14.96
CA GLU A 643 31.07 -24.59 13.91
C GLU A 643 30.93 -23.97 12.52
N LEU A 644 30.06 -22.96 12.37
CA LEU A 644 29.89 -22.25 11.11
C LEU A 644 31.14 -21.45 10.73
N LYS A 645 31.77 -20.74 11.68
CA LYS A 645 33.03 -20.02 11.45
C LYS A 645 34.15 -20.96 11.01
N GLU A 646 34.27 -22.11 11.66
CA GLU A 646 35.24 -23.13 11.26
C GLU A 646 34.93 -23.72 9.87
N ALA A 647 33.65 -23.95 9.56
CA ALA A 647 33.24 -24.40 8.23
C ALA A 647 33.61 -23.38 7.16
N LEU A 648 33.44 -22.08 7.44
CA LEU A 648 33.82 -21.00 6.52
C LEU A 648 35.34 -20.88 6.33
N ALA A 649 36.12 -21.19 7.37
CA ALA A 649 37.58 -21.19 7.34
C ALA A 649 38.20 -22.46 6.73
N GLU A 650 37.39 -23.48 6.40
CA GLU A 650 37.85 -24.73 5.81
C GLU A 650 38.50 -24.51 4.43
N GLY A 651 39.70 -25.05 4.24
CA GLY A 651 40.50 -24.85 3.03
C GLY A 651 40.10 -25.78 1.87
N SER A 652 39.62 -26.99 2.14
CA SER A 652 39.12 -27.91 1.11
C SER A 652 37.68 -27.54 0.74
N ARG A 653 37.44 -27.31 -0.56
CA ARG A 653 36.11 -26.92 -1.05
C ARG A 653 35.05 -28.00 -0.78
N GLU A 654 35.34 -29.27 -1.01
CA GLU A 654 34.37 -30.35 -0.76
C GLU A 654 34.03 -30.46 0.74
N LYS A 655 35.06 -30.41 1.60
CA LYS A 655 34.86 -30.44 3.05
C LYS A 655 34.07 -29.24 3.54
N LYS A 656 34.38 -28.05 3.01
CA LYS A 656 33.64 -26.82 3.29
C LYS A 656 32.18 -26.96 2.91
N LEU A 657 31.89 -27.42 1.70
CA LEU A 657 30.51 -27.63 1.22
C LEU A 657 29.76 -28.62 2.12
N LEU A 658 30.38 -29.75 2.45
CA LEU A 658 29.79 -30.77 3.32
C LEU A 658 29.48 -30.23 4.73
N ARG A 659 30.40 -29.44 5.31
CA ARG A 659 30.21 -28.81 6.63
C ARG A 659 29.09 -27.77 6.60
N LEU A 660 29.03 -26.93 5.56
CA LEU A 660 27.97 -25.95 5.38
C LEU A 660 26.59 -26.62 5.19
N LEU A 661 26.49 -27.67 4.36
CA LEU A 661 25.27 -28.45 4.18
C LEU A 661 24.83 -29.14 5.48
N ARG A 662 25.77 -29.58 6.32
CA ARG A 662 25.45 -30.12 7.66
C ARG A 662 24.87 -29.05 8.57
N TYR A 663 25.47 -27.87 8.60
CA TYR A 663 24.99 -26.74 9.40
C TYR A 663 23.60 -26.28 8.95
N LEU A 664 23.36 -26.18 7.63
CA LEU A 664 22.05 -25.91 7.05
C LEU A 664 20.99 -26.95 7.48
N GLY A 665 21.38 -28.22 7.61
CA GLY A 665 20.51 -29.27 8.15
C GLY A 665 20.03 -28.98 9.57
N ARG A 666 20.92 -28.52 10.44
CA ARG A 666 20.57 -28.12 11.82
C ARG A 666 19.63 -26.91 11.84
N LEU A 667 19.84 -25.93 10.96
CA LEU A 667 18.95 -24.79 10.82
C LEU A 667 17.56 -25.22 10.32
N LYS A 668 17.49 -26.13 9.34
CA LYS A 668 16.21 -26.68 8.84
C LYS A 668 15.42 -27.37 9.95
N GLU A 669 16.08 -28.12 10.84
CA GLU A 669 15.44 -28.75 11.99
C GLU A 669 14.77 -27.74 12.93
N ILE A 670 15.43 -26.61 13.19
CA ILE A 670 14.86 -25.50 13.98
C ILE A 670 13.65 -24.89 13.28
N ILE A 671 13.77 -24.58 11.98
CA ILE A 671 12.70 -23.96 11.20
C ILE A 671 11.46 -24.85 11.16
N LEU A 672 11.63 -26.17 11.01
CA LEU A 672 10.56 -27.16 10.94
C LEU A 672 10.13 -27.72 12.30
N SER A 673 10.64 -27.16 13.39
CA SER A 673 10.25 -27.54 14.75
C SER A 673 8.77 -27.25 14.99
N PRO A 674 8.01 -28.16 15.63
CA PRO A 674 6.63 -27.89 16.01
C PRO A 674 6.54 -26.89 17.18
N SER A 675 7.65 -26.62 17.88
CA SER A 675 7.69 -25.65 18.97
C SER A 675 7.71 -24.22 18.44
N GLY A 676 6.96 -23.33 19.08
CA GLY A 676 7.13 -21.89 18.95
C GLY A 676 8.18 -21.38 19.94
N TYR A 677 8.94 -20.36 19.55
CA TYR A 677 9.94 -19.70 20.40
C TYR A 677 9.50 -18.27 20.70
N GLU A 678 9.88 -17.78 21.88
CA GLU A 678 9.55 -16.41 22.29
C GLU A 678 10.41 -15.40 21.51
N ALA A 679 9.76 -14.35 20.99
CA ALA A 679 10.45 -13.26 20.33
C ALA A 679 11.02 -12.27 21.35
N LYS A 680 12.29 -11.88 21.18
CA LYS A 680 12.93 -10.79 21.92
C LYS A 680 12.82 -9.51 21.10
N GLU A 681 12.15 -8.50 21.67
CA GLU A 681 11.86 -7.24 20.98
C GLU A 681 12.24 -6.03 21.83
N ASP A 682 13.23 -5.27 21.38
CA ASP A 682 13.66 -4.03 22.04
C ASP A 682 13.33 -2.83 21.14
N ILE A 683 12.04 -2.47 21.05
CA ILE A 683 11.53 -1.47 20.10
C ILE A 683 11.16 -0.15 20.80
N TYR A 684 11.74 0.96 20.34
CA TYR A 684 11.56 2.29 20.90
C TYR A 684 10.93 3.26 19.89
N ARG A 685 10.15 4.23 20.39
CA ARG A 685 9.52 5.31 19.61
C ARG A 685 10.09 6.67 20.03
N LYS A 686 10.57 7.50 19.09
CA LYS A 686 11.07 8.85 19.41
C LYS A 686 9.90 9.83 19.63
N ARG A 687 10.05 10.76 20.60
CA ARG A 687 8.99 11.68 21.09
C ARG A 687 8.98 13.09 20.47
N HIS A 688 9.81 13.40 19.46
CA HIS A 688 9.89 14.75 18.90
C HIS A 688 9.60 14.77 17.40
N PHE A 689 8.44 15.34 17.04
CA PHE A 689 7.95 15.50 15.67
C PHE A 689 7.86 16.99 15.36
N THR A 690 8.79 17.51 14.58
CA THR A 690 8.59 18.80 13.88
C THR A 690 8.12 18.56 12.43
N VAL A 691 7.95 17.29 12.05
CA VAL A 691 7.34 16.79 10.81
C VAL A 691 6.72 15.42 11.18
N ASP A 692 5.47 15.15 10.82
CA ASP A 692 4.65 13.97 11.21
C ASP A 692 5.18 12.60 10.69
N ILE A 693 6.46 12.24 10.92
CA ILE A 693 7.03 10.94 10.49
C ILE A 693 7.35 10.05 11.69
N PRO A 694 6.59 8.96 11.94
CA PRO A 694 6.81 8.07 13.08
C PRO A 694 8.13 7.32 12.99
N SER A 695 9.18 7.80 13.66
CA SER A 695 10.46 7.09 13.69
C SER A 695 10.50 6.05 14.82
N MET A 696 10.69 4.78 14.44
CA MET A 696 10.95 3.65 15.35
C MET A 696 12.36 3.13 15.15
N TYR A 697 12.98 2.64 16.22
CA TYR A 697 14.29 2.00 16.19
C TYR A 697 14.35 0.89 17.24
N GLY A 698 15.20 -0.10 17.05
CA GLY A 698 15.27 -1.25 17.95
C GLY A 698 15.80 -2.50 17.29
N SER A 699 15.59 -3.65 17.94
CA SER A 699 15.90 -4.95 17.37
C SER A 699 14.76 -5.96 17.54
N TYR A 700 14.73 -6.95 16.64
CA TYR A 700 13.82 -8.09 16.67
C TYR A 700 14.61 -9.38 16.50
N HIS A 701 14.41 -10.35 17.40
CA HIS A 701 14.98 -11.68 17.33
C HIS A 701 13.96 -12.76 17.65
N GLU A 702 13.84 -13.77 16.81
CA GLU A 702 13.15 -15.02 17.10
C GLU A 702 13.89 -16.17 16.42
N LEU A 703 13.93 -17.34 17.07
CA LEU A 703 14.85 -18.41 16.69
C LEU A 703 14.63 -18.96 15.27
N LYS A 704 13.37 -19.18 14.85
CA LYS A 704 13.06 -19.65 13.49
C LYS A 704 13.31 -18.58 12.45
N PHE A 705 12.98 -17.32 12.75
CA PHE A 705 13.27 -16.18 11.89
C PHE A 705 14.78 -16.01 11.65
N ASP A 706 15.57 -16.01 12.72
CA ASP A 706 17.03 -15.90 12.67
C ASP A 706 17.65 -17.10 11.92
N ALA A 707 17.15 -18.32 12.19
CA ALA A 707 17.61 -19.52 11.50
C ALA A 707 17.32 -19.46 10.00
N LEU A 708 16.16 -18.95 9.58
CA LEU A 708 15.79 -18.80 8.18
C LEU A 708 16.64 -17.72 7.47
N GLY A 709 16.84 -16.57 8.13
CA GLY A 709 17.71 -15.51 7.63
C GLY A 709 19.15 -15.97 7.42
N LEU A 710 19.68 -16.78 8.35
CA LEU A 710 21.01 -17.37 8.24
C LEU A 710 21.07 -18.46 7.17
N THR A 711 20.02 -19.30 7.06
CA THR A 711 19.89 -20.33 6.03
C THR A 711 20.06 -19.73 4.63
N PHE A 712 19.34 -18.66 4.31
CA PHE A 712 19.44 -18.05 2.99
C PHE A 712 20.80 -17.43 2.68
N ARG A 713 21.46 -16.83 3.68
CA ARG A 713 22.80 -16.25 3.52
C ARG A 713 23.84 -17.33 3.25
N VAL A 714 23.83 -18.40 4.05
CA VAL A 714 24.74 -19.55 3.85
C VAL A 714 24.45 -20.26 2.52
N GLU A 715 23.19 -20.37 2.11
CA GLU A 715 22.83 -20.95 0.82
C GLU A 715 23.33 -20.14 -0.37
N SER A 716 23.33 -18.81 -0.28
CA SER A 716 23.90 -17.99 -1.35
C SER A 716 25.39 -18.27 -1.56
N LEU A 717 26.15 -18.56 -0.50
CA LEU A 717 27.54 -19.03 -0.59
C LEU A 717 27.62 -20.45 -1.17
N VAL A 718 26.80 -21.37 -0.66
CA VAL A 718 26.78 -22.78 -1.10
C VAL A 718 26.46 -22.88 -2.60
N ASN A 719 25.56 -22.04 -3.13
CA ASN A 719 25.23 -21.99 -4.55
C ASN A 719 26.45 -21.60 -5.41
N VAL A 720 27.20 -20.56 -5.01
CA VAL A 720 28.44 -20.16 -5.70
C VAL A 720 29.45 -21.31 -5.68
N MET A 721 29.59 -22.00 -4.55
CA MET A 721 30.49 -23.14 -4.46
C MET A 721 30.06 -24.32 -5.35
N PHE A 722 28.75 -24.58 -5.50
CA PHE A 722 28.26 -25.59 -6.44
C PHE A 722 28.54 -25.21 -7.90
N GLU A 723 28.41 -23.93 -8.27
CA GLU A 723 28.78 -23.44 -9.61
C GLU A 723 30.27 -23.69 -9.90
N GLU A 724 31.15 -23.36 -8.95
CA GLU A 724 32.59 -23.62 -9.08
C GLU A 724 32.91 -25.12 -9.19
N VAL A 725 32.24 -25.96 -8.38
CA VAL A 725 32.40 -27.42 -8.42
C VAL A 725 32.02 -27.99 -9.79
N VAL A 726 30.98 -27.46 -10.42
CA VAL A 726 30.56 -27.88 -11.76
C VAL A 726 31.56 -27.41 -12.83
N GLN A 727 32.13 -26.21 -12.70
CA GLN A 727 33.12 -25.67 -13.64
C GLN A 727 34.45 -26.44 -13.62
N ASP A 728 34.86 -26.94 -12.45
CA ASP A 728 36.14 -27.66 -12.29
C ASP A 728 36.10 -29.12 -12.77
N LEU A 729 34.92 -29.67 -13.06
CA LEU A 729 34.77 -31.04 -13.53
C LEU A 729 35.20 -31.15 -15.01
N ASN A 730 36.34 -31.79 -15.27
CA ASN A 730 36.79 -32.03 -16.64
C ASN A 730 35.95 -33.13 -17.32
N LEU A 731 35.05 -32.71 -18.22
CA LEU A 731 34.18 -33.58 -18.99
C LEU A 731 34.70 -33.90 -20.40
N GLU A 732 35.86 -33.38 -20.81
CA GLU A 732 36.44 -33.65 -22.14
C GLU A 732 36.90 -35.12 -22.27
N PHE A 733 37.41 -35.70 -21.18
CA PHE A 733 37.83 -37.09 -21.11
C PHE A 733 37.26 -37.76 -19.85
N ILE A 734 36.26 -38.63 -20.04
CA ILE A 734 35.54 -39.27 -18.95
C ILE A 734 36.26 -40.56 -18.55
N THR A 735 36.89 -40.56 -17.37
CA THR A 735 37.48 -41.77 -16.76
C THR A 735 36.62 -42.29 -15.61
N ARG A 736 37.01 -43.43 -15.05
CA ARG A 736 36.36 -43.97 -13.84
C ARG A 736 36.52 -43.02 -12.65
N GLU A 737 37.64 -42.32 -12.57
CA GLU A 737 37.91 -41.27 -11.58
C GLU A 737 36.95 -40.09 -11.78
N THR A 738 36.75 -39.61 -13.02
CA THR A 738 35.76 -38.56 -13.33
C THR A 738 34.36 -38.97 -12.89
N ILE A 739 33.95 -40.22 -13.13
CA ILE A 739 32.63 -40.74 -12.72
C ILE A 739 32.55 -40.83 -11.18
N SER A 740 33.63 -41.22 -10.50
CA SER A 740 33.69 -41.23 -9.03
C SER A 740 33.52 -39.83 -8.46
N GLN A 741 34.19 -38.83 -9.04
CA GLN A 741 34.05 -37.42 -8.65
C GLN A 741 32.63 -36.91 -8.90
N ALA A 742 32.04 -37.25 -10.06
CA ALA A 742 30.66 -36.91 -10.36
C ALA A 742 29.66 -37.53 -9.36
N TYR A 743 29.89 -38.78 -8.94
CA TYR A 743 29.09 -39.42 -7.89
C TYR A 743 29.15 -38.64 -6.57
N GLU A 744 30.33 -38.22 -6.12
CA GLU A 744 30.50 -37.42 -4.90
C GLU A 744 29.75 -36.08 -4.99
N TYR A 745 29.82 -35.39 -6.14
CA TYR A 745 29.09 -34.15 -6.36
C TYR A 745 27.58 -34.36 -6.42
N LEU A 746 27.10 -35.42 -7.08
CA LEU A 746 25.68 -35.77 -7.12
C LEU A 746 25.12 -36.08 -5.71
N MET A 747 25.91 -36.68 -4.81
CA MET A 747 25.52 -36.84 -3.42
C MET A 747 25.37 -35.49 -2.69
N LEU A 748 26.25 -34.53 -2.97
CA LEU A 748 26.16 -33.18 -2.40
C LEU A 748 24.92 -32.44 -2.94
N PHE A 749 24.63 -32.57 -4.24
CA PHE A 749 23.41 -32.02 -4.85
C PHE A 749 22.14 -32.63 -4.27
N ASP A 750 22.05 -33.98 -4.12
CA ASP A 750 20.89 -34.63 -3.49
C ASP A 750 20.69 -34.13 -2.06
N ARG A 751 21.76 -33.97 -1.28
CA ARG A 751 21.68 -33.41 0.06
C ARG A 751 21.16 -31.97 0.05
N ALA A 752 21.64 -31.13 -0.87
CA ALA A 752 21.17 -29.75 -1.02
C ALA A 752 19.67 -29.69 -1.41
N LEU A 753 19.25 -30.51 -2.37
CA LEU A 753 17.83 -30.61 -2.78
C LEU A 753 16.93 -31.02 -1.61
N ARG A 754 17.34 -32.01 -0.82
CA ARG A 754 16.61 -32.40 0.40
C ARG A 754 16.53 -31.27 1.41
N LEU A 755 17.58 -30.46 1.57
CA LEU A 755 17.55 -29.27 2.42
C LEU A 755 16.56 -28.21 1.90
N ASP A 756 16.35 -28.12 0.59
CA ASP A 756 15.32 -27.29 -0.04
C ASP A 756 13.90 -27.88 0.04
N GLY A 757 13.72 -29.05 0.65
CA GLY A 757 12.44 -29.75 0.74
C GLY A 757 12.04 -30.46 -0.55
N ILE A 758 13.01 -30.74 -1.43
CA ILE A 758 12.86 -31.50 -2.66
C ILE A 758 13.37 -32.92 -2.39
N GLU A 759 12.48 -33.91 -2.46
CA GLU A 759 12.82 -35.31 -2.23
C GLU A 759 12.49 -36.12 -3.48
N SER A 760 13.47 -36.85 -4.01
CA SER A 760 13.28 -37.70 -5.19
C SER A 760 13.80 -39.12 -4.93
N LEU A 761 12.86 -40.06 -4.87
CA LEU A 761 13.17 -41.50 -4.81
C LEU A 761 13.95 -41.96 -6.06
N GLU A 762 13.71 -41.32 -7.20
CA GLU A 762 14.40 -41.65 -8.45
C GLU A 762 15.88 -41.28 -8.38
N VAL A 763 16.22 -40.07 -7.89
CA VAL A 763 17.62 -39.65 -7.68
C VAL A 763 18.32 -40.59 -6.70
N ALA A 764 17.68 -40.90 -5.57
CA ALA A 764 18.25 -41.82 -4.58
C ALA A 764 18.57 -43.20 -5.19
N ARG A 765 17.64 -43.76 -5.98
CA ARG A 765 17.87 -45.03 -6.68
C ARG A 765 19.02 -44.95 -7.68
N GLN A 766 19.13 -43.85 -8.44
CA GLN A 766 20.24 -43.69 -9.40
C GLN A 766 21.59 -43.52 -8.70
N LEU A 767 21.63 -42.83 -7.55
CA LEU A 767 22.83 -42.74 -6.71
C LEU A 767 23.27 -44.13 -6.23
N ASP A 768 22.33 -44.95 -5.74
CA ASP A 768 22.63 -46.32 -5.30
C ASP A 768 23.17 -47.17 -6.46
N LEU A 769 22.54 -47.09 -7.65
CA LEU A 769 23.01 -47.79 -8.85
C LEU A 769 24.42 -47.34 -9.26
N LEU A 770 24.69 -46.04 -9.24
CA LEU A 770 26.00 -45.49 -9.55
C LEU A 770 27.06 -45.98 -8.54
N ALA A 771 26.76 -45.94 -7.24
CA ALA A 771 27.64 -46.42 -6.18
C ALA A 771 28.00 -47.90 -6.32
N HIS A 772 27.04 -48.74 -6.71
CA HIS A 772 27.28 -50.16 -6.98
C HIS A 772 28.07 -50.39 -8.28
N SER A 773 27.75 -49.66 -9.35
CA SER A 773 28.45 -49.78 -10.63
C SER A 773 29.94 -49.43 -10.53
N LEU A 774 30.29 -48.44 -9.71
CA LEU A 774 31.68 -48.05 -9.39
C LEU A 774 32.48 -49.13 -8.67
N LYS A 775 31.85 -50.18 -8.14
CA LYS A 775 32.53 -51.34 -7.51
C LYS A 775 32.73 -52.52 -8.47
N ILE A 776 32.01 -52.55 -9.59
CA ILE A 776 32.05 -53.67 -10.55
C ILE A 776 33.26 -53.51 -11.48
N ARG A 777 34.02 -54.60 -11.68
CA ARG A 777 35.09 -54.66 -12.69
C ARG A 777 34.48 -54.96 -14.06
N GLY A 778 34.80 -54.17 -15.08
CA GLY A 778 34.29 -54.36 -16.45
C GLY A 778 32.92 -53.72 -16.75
N PHE A 779 32.42 -52.82 -15.90
CA PHE A 779 31.21 -52.04 -16.19
C PHE A 779 31.44 -51.16 -17.43
N SER A 780 30.57 -51.25 -18.43
CA SER A 780 30.79 -50.60 -19.72
C SER A 780 30.38 -49.13 -19.70
N ALA A 781 30.94 -48.35 -20.64
CA ALA A 781 30.56 -46.95 -20.82
C ALA A 781 29.06 -46.78 -21.16
N THR A 782 28.47 -47.70 -21.93
CA THR A 782 27.03 -47.67 -22.25
C THR A 782 26.17 -47.90 -21.02
N GLN A 783 26.60 -48.78 -20.10
CA GLN A 783 25.88 -49.01 -18.85
C GLN A 783 25.94 -47.79 -17.92
N PHE A 784 27.08 -47.08 -17.85
CA PHE A 784 27.15 -45.80 -17.13
C PHE A 784 26.23 -44.75 -17.76
N LEU A 785 26.21 -44.69 -19.09
CA LEU A 785 25.35 -43.76 -19.84
C LEU A 785 23.87 -43.98 -19.53
N ASP A 786 23.43 -45.22 -19.35
CA ASP A 786 22.04 -45.53 -18.97
C ASP A 786 21.71 -45.02 -17.54
N ILE A 787 22.65 -45.12 -16.59
CA ILE A 787 22.49 -44.54 -15.25
C ILE A 787 22.37 -43.00 -15.34
N PHE A 788 23.25 -42.34 -16.09
CA PHE A 788 23.22 -40.88 -16.27
C PHE A 788 21.96 -40.40 -17.03
N ARG A 789 21.42 -41.16 -17.98
CA ARG A 789 20.08 -40.91 -18.55
C ARG A 789 18.99 -40.98 -17.49
N GLY A 790 19.09 -41.94 -16.57
CA GLY A 790 18.22 -42.05 -15.41
C GLY A 790 18.27 -40.80 -14.51
N PHE A 791 19.47 -40.26 -14.25
CA PHE A 791 19.62 -38.99 -13.53
C PHE A 791 18.98 -37.81 -14.28
N ALA A 792 19.21 -37.70 -15.59
CA ALA A 792 18.63 -36.63 -16.40
C ALA A 792 17.09 -36.65 -16.36
N LEU A 793 16.48 -37.84 -16.44
CA LEU A 793 15.03 -38.00 -16.28
C LEU A 793 14.56 -37.59 -14.88
N ALA A 794 15.26 -38.03 -13.83
CA ALA A 794 14.91 -37.70 -12.45
C ALA A 794 14.98 -36.19 -12.18
N VAL A 795 16.00 -35.50 -12.72
CA VAL A 795 16.12 -34.03 -12.65
C VAL A 795 14.99 -33.37 -13.42
N SER A 796 14.63 -33.87 -14.61
CA SER A 796 13.49 -33.35 -15.38
C SER A 796 12.19 -33.46 -14.60
N ASN A 797 11.95 -34.58 -13.93
CA ASN A 797 10.77 -34.79 -13.08
C ASN A 797 10.74 -33.82 -11.90
N ILE A 798 11.88 -33.61 -11.22
CA ILE A 798 12.00 -32.61 -10.14
C ILE A 798 11.61 -31.22 -10.64
N VAL A 799 12.13 -30.78 -11.80
CA VAL A 799 11.80 -29.48 -12.38
C VAL A 799 10.30 -29.38 -12.68
N HIS A 800 9.72 -30.46 -13.22
CA HIS A 800 8.30 -30.50 -13.54
C HIS A 800 7.41 -30.42 -12.29
N ASP A 801 7.72 -31.20 -11.25
CA ASP A 801 6.90 -31.35 -10.05
C ASP A 801 6.98 -30.15 -9.10
N TYR A 802 8.19 -29.63 -8.89
CA TYR A 802 8.44 -28.60 -7.87
C TYR A 802 8.44 -27.16 -8.43
N PHE A 803 8.56 -26.97 -9.74
CA PHE A 803 8.63 -25.63 -10.35
C PHE A 803 7.58 -25.40 -11.43
N ASN A 804 7.48 -26.28 -12.44
CA ASN A 804 6.57 -26.04 -13.56
C ASN A 804 5.11 -26.25 -13.16
N ASN A 805 4.72 -27.46 -12.75
CA ASN A 805 3.32 -27.82 -12.50
C ASN A 805 2.68 -26.97 -11.40
N ILE A 806 3.47 -26.56 -10.41
CA ILE A 806 2.96 -25.81 -9.27
C ILE A 806 2.68 -24.34 -9.60
N HIS A 807 3.37 -23.77 -10.61
CA HIS A 807 3.25 -22.35 -10.97
C HIS A 807 2.60 -22.11 -12.33
N GLN A 808 2.73 -23.01 -13.30
CA GLN A 808 2.39 -22.77 -14.71
C GLN A 808 0.96 -22.24 -14.92
N ASN A 809 -0.05 -22.91 -14.35
CA ASN A 809 -1.45 -22.51 -14.53
C ASN A 809 -1.74 -21.13 -13.91
N ASN A 810 -1.19 -20.86 -12.73
CA ASN A 810 -1.37 -19.57 -12.07
C ASN A 810 -0.59 -18.47 -12.79
N LEU A 811 0.61 -18.78 -13.30
CA LEU A 811 1.46 -17.83 -14.01
C LEU A 811 0.75 -17.31 -15.26
N MET A 812 0.19 -18.20 -16.07
CA MET A 812 -0.55 -17.82 -17.28
C MET A 812 -1.74 -16.91 -16.94
N LYS A 813 -2.56 -17.30 -15.94
CA LYS A 813 -3.71 -16.49 -15.49
C LYS A 813 -3.30 -15.12 -14.95
N ILE A 814 -2.23 -15.06 -14.15
CA ILE A 814 -1.79 -13.82 -13.48
C ILE A 814 -1.15 -12.85 -14.47
N VAL A 815 -0.32 -13.35 -15.40
CA VAL A 815 0.34 -12.50 -16.40
C VAL A 815 -0.68 -11.78 -17.30
N GLU A 816 -1.80 -12.42 -17.63
CA GLU A 816 -2.91 -11.80 -18.38
C GLU A 816 -3.63 -10.70 -17.59
N GLN A 817 -3.60 -10.75 -16.25
CA GLN A 817 -4.34 -9.84 -15.38
C GLN A 817 -3.50 -8.64 -14.89
N ILE A 818 -2.18 -8.80 -14.76
CA ILE A 818 -1.31 -7.73 -14.24
C ILE A 818 -1.10 -6.65 -15.31
N PRO A 819 -1.42 -5.37 -15.01
CA PRO A 819 -1.09 -4.27 -15.92
C PRO A 819 0.41 -4.14 -16.13
N ARG A 820 0.88 -3.89 -17.36
CA ARG A 820 2.31 -3.70 -17.68
C ARG A 820 3.01 -2.66 -16.78
N LYS A 821 2.31 -1.60 -16.38
CA LYS A 821 2.83 -0.56 -15.47
C LYS A 821 3.13 -1.05 -14.04
N ASP A 822 2.50 -2.13 -13.62
CA ASP A 822 2.66 -2.73 -12.29
C ASP A 822 3.73 -3.84 -12.29
N MET A 823 4.27 -4.23 -13.47
CA MET A 823 5.34 -5.22 -13.59
C MET A 823 6.74 -4.60 -13.38
N LEU A 824 7.66 -5.38 -12.81
CA LEU A 824 9.05 -4.98 -12.63
C LEU A 824 9.73 -4.73 -14.00
N PRO A 825 10.58 -3.68 -14.12
CA PRO A 825 11.22 -3.31 -15.39
C PRO A 825 11.99 -4.42 -16.09
N LYS A 826 12.54 -5.39 -15.35
CA LYS A 826 13.27 -6.53 -15.92
C LYS A 826 12.42 -7.44 -16.81
N TYR A 827 11.10 -7.43 -16.65
CA TYR A 827 10.16 -8.21 -17.47
C TYR A 827 9.54 -7.43 -18.63
N LEU A 828 9.78 -6.11 -18.70
CA LEU A 828 9.25 -5.23 -19.75
C LEU A 828 10.19 -5.08 -20.95
N LYS A 829 11.40 -5.67 -20.86
CA LYS A 829 12.36 -5.70 -21.97
C LYS A 829 12.05 -6.90 -22.87
N GLY A 830 11.20 -6.64 -23.86
CA GLY A 830 10.80 -7.54 -24.94
C GLY A 830 10.08 -6.72 -25.99
#